data_AF-A0A6N3GM43-F1
#
_entry.id   AF-A0A6N3GM43-F1
#
_cell.length_a   1.000
_cell.length_b   1.000
_cell.length_c   1.000
_cell.angle_alpha   90.00
_cell.angle_beta   90.00
_cell.angle_gamma   90.00
#
_symmetry.space_group_name_H-M   'P 1'
#
loop_
_entity.id
_entity.type
_entity.pdbx_description
1 polymer ?
#
loop_
_entity_poly.entity_id
_entity_poly.type
_entity_poly.pdbx_seq_one_letter_code
_entity_poly.pdbx_strand_id
1 'polypeptide(L)'
;MNKPMDIIDKLVSGLGVIPETADLIKYDDNTQFFILEGEDVASRSDVRFLIYNCGEDGLEFNSKEYIDIIEKEGALSIFSPVMVFKNLDHESKVRRNEYKKVKKASEKKAINKYFDEKISIYIDAADEIEIEVEKDGINYLEYETEDINDGSTINYLNGYIYNISYLELKKVLNVTGKKLFQENVRVGINNNKTGKKLKKVFKDYIKVGIYNKLIETNNVHVNSDYILEILEIDQNNLRSSSPNKFWFYHNGVTIFSYSGQKINRSSNRIKINPNKISVINGAQTITNFYNALEELKTDLKEVCGKIDSLYDNNWIENQLIDICNEIKIKTIIIDGSSEFVNKISIGLNTQIPIEEEDILAKSPIVENINKSLKSVGICITREGESSVENNLSVLEYIKKYLIIEGKPGKSKNLSKAELKGLLEESQSKIEDYNYMRKLNILIELDQWWKGIKGLEHFINDDDSNEVYCRYGKNYFGSYLVSKEDLEVDIENMDNLFNKFLVEFKAIKSKVSLEDFKKDELYELYKESLKKNSKSLCEREVKDIDKRELCNYINNNRSSQYTIAKIISNYLMKNKININYFRVIAMYNGRVKEAYPFPNTTFSELYQSKEEGENVSRIDFKESLFAKEIEREFTVFVIEWKDREDENGNKISFAENLDIIEKFSFKLYTKYAKQVFDITKEAFEAGDESIFPKSSDDKKFHVRTKALNSEDTFEFSNGMQITRRTFWANRETIKDLINKLTNKELTYKDIINEENVEVNIEK
;
A
#
# COMPACT_ATOMS: atom_id res chain seq x y z
N MET A 1 18.42 -23.13 -30.75
CA MET A 1 18.82 -22.15 -29.72
C MET A 1 17.93 -20.94 -29.90
N ASN A 2 16.87 -20.81 -29.10
CA ASN A 2 16.01 -19.62 -29.14
C ASN A 2 16.85 -18.45 -28.59
N LYS A 3 16.85 -17.31 -29.29
CA LYS A 3 17.43 -16.08 -28.74
C LYS A 3 16.75 -15.81 -27.39
N PRO A 4 17.49 -15.47 -26.32
CA PRO A 4 16.85 -14.98 -25.11
C PRO A 4 16.02 -13.74 -25.48
N MET A 5 14.75 -13.77 -25.07
CA MET A 5 13.80 -12.66 -25.19
C MET A 5 14.42 -11.41 -24.56
N ASP A 6 14.21 -10.24 -25.17
CA ASP A 6 14.71 -8.96 -24.64
C ASP A 6 14.21 -8.76 -23.20
N ILE A 7 15.03 -8.17 -22.33
CA ILE A 7 14.65 -7.90 -20.93
C ILE A 7 13.39 -7.01 -20.90
N ILE A 8 13.24 -6.12 -21.87
CA ILE A 8 12.05 -5.28 -22.07
C ILE A 8 10.82 -6.17 -22.29
N ASP A 9 10.85 -7.08 -23.25
CA ASP A 9 9.73 -7.97 -23.55
C ASP A 9 9.30 -8.80 -22.33
N LYS A 10 10.27 -9.25 -21.52
CA LYS A 10 10.00 -9.98 -20.27
C LYS A 10 9.39 -9.11 -19.18
N LEU A 11 9.84 -7.87 -19.07
CA LEU A 11 9.28 -6.89 -18.14
C LEU A 11 7.86 -6.55 -18.53
N VAL A 12 7.63 -6.19 -19.79
CA VAL A 12 6.32 -5.85 -20.37
C VAL A 12 5.33 -7.01 -20.18
N SER A 13 5.68 -8.20 -20.64
CA SER A 13 4.81 -9.38 -20.50
C SER A 13 4.62 -9.77 -19.03
N GLY A 14 5.68 -9.74 -18.22
CA GLY A 14 5.64 -10.16 -16.82
C GLY A 14 4.88 -9.18 -15.92
N LEU A 15 4.84 -7.90 -16.25
CA LEU A 15 4.13 -6.86 -15.51
C LEU A 15 2.73 -6.61 -16.07
N GLY A 16 2.37 -7.22 -17.20
CA GLY A 16 1.06 -7.05 -17.82
C GLY A 16 0.89 -5.68 -18.46
N VAL A 17 1.97 -5.14 -19.03
CA VAL A 17 1.96 -3.87 -19.79
C VAL A 17 1.70 -4.17 -21.26
N ILE A 18 0.94 -3.29 -21.92
CA ILE A 18 0.66 -3.35 -23.35
C ILE A 18 1.95 -3.04 -24.12
N PRO A 19 2.46 -3.96 -24.96
CA PRO A 19 3.74 -3.76 -25.63
C PRO A 19 3.82 -2.49 -26.48
N GLU A 20 2.71 -2.08 -27.09
CA GLU A 20 2.66 -0.91 -27.96
C GLU A 20 2.78 0.43 -27.21
N THR A 21 2.49 0.44 -25.91
CA THR A 21 2.55 1.64 -25.06
C THR A 21 3.72 1.61 -24.08
N ALA A 22 4.50 0.51 -24.08
CA ALA A 22 5.60 0.31 -23.16
C ALA A 22 6.81 1.18 -23.51
N ASP A 23 7.28 1.98 -22.55
CA ASP A 23 8.54 2.73 -22.64
C ASP A 23 9.45 2.39 -21.45
N LEU A 24 10.72 2.06 -21.73
CA LEU A 24 11.73 1.73 -20.72
C LEU A 24 12.77 2.85 -20.64
N ILE A 25 12.72 3.61 -19.56
CA ILE A 25 13.54 4.79 -19.32
C ILE A 25 14.61 4.46 -18.28
N LYS A 26 15.87 4.79 -18.54
CA LYS A 26 16.93 4.62 -17.54
C LYS A 26 16.78 5.66 -16.44
N TYR A 27 16.81 5.25 -15.17
CA TYR A 27 16.58 6.16 -14.04
C TYR A 27 17.74 7.15 -13.82
N ASP A 28 18.97 6.64 -13.80
CA ASP A 28 20.22 7.41 -13.75
C ASP A 28 21.32 6.57 -14.42
N ASP A 29 22.20 7.22 -15.16
CA ASP A 29 23.32 6.59 -15.85
C ASP A 29 24.24 5.77 -14.95
N ASN A 30 24.30 6.12 -13.67
CA ASN A 30 25.16 5.49 -12.67
C ASN A 30 24.46 4.40 -11.83
N THR A 31 23.20 4.10 -12.09
CA THR A 31 22.40 3.19 -11.26
C THR A 31 21.95 1.95 -12.04
N GLN A 32 21.55 0.91 -11.30
CA GLN A 32 20.94 -0.31 -11.85
C GLN A 32 19.41 -0.18 -12.02
N PHE A 33 18.88 1.05 -11.95
CA PHE A 33 17.45 1.33 -11.99
C PHE A 33 16.94 1.73 -13.38
N PHE A 34 15.74 1.26 -13.69
CA PHE A 34 14.96 1.62 -14.86
C PHE A 34 13.53 1.93 -14.43
N ILE A 35 12.84 2.73 -15.23
CA ILE A 35 11.41 2.97 -15.12
C ILE A 35 10.76 2.33 -16.35
N LEU A 36 9.74 1.50 -16.12
CA LEU A 36 8.83 1.05 -17.19
C LEU A 36 7.51 1.80 -17.04
N GLU A 37 7.11 2.46 -18.12
CA GLU A 37 5.84 3.17 -18.29
C GLU A 37 5.01 2.49 -19.39
N GLY A 38 3.69 2.53 -19.30
CA GLY A 38 2.78 2.06 -20.34
C GLY A 38 1.38 1.78 -19.80
N GLU A 39 0.52 1.14 -20.59
CA GLU A 39 -0.86 0.83 -20.19
C GLU A 39 -0.99 -0.62 -19.68
N ASP A 40 -1.75 -0.84 -18.61
CA ASP A 40 -2.09 -2.18 -18.09
C ASP A 40 -3.01 -2.93 -19.07
N VAL A 41 -2.69 -4.18 -19.40
CA VAL A 41 -3.46 -5.02 -20.35
C VAL A 41 -4.90 -5.23 -19.92
N ALA A 42 -5.17 -5.30 -18.61
CA ALA A 42 -6.49 -5.59 -18.05
C ALA A 42 -7.34 -4.34 -17.81
N SER A 43 -6.76 -3.25 -17.31
CA SER A 43 -7.48 -2.02 -16.98
C SER A 43 -7.37 -0.91 -18.02
N ARG A 44 -6.41 -0.97 -18.95
CA ARG A 44 -6.07 0.14 -19.88
C ARG A 44 -5.68 1.44 -19.18
N SER A 45 -5.35 1.36 -17.90
CA SER A 45 -4.86 2.49 -17.11
C SER A 45 -3.35 2.59 -17.24
N ASP A 46 -2.82 3.81 -17.20
CA ASP A 46 -1.39 4.04 -17.13
C ASP A 46 -0.78 3.39 -15.88
N VAL A 47 0.34 2.71 -16.07
CA VAL A 47 1.09 2.02 -15.02
C VAL A 47 2.57 2.37 -15.09
N ARG A 48 3.16 2.49 -13.90
CA ARG A 48 4.56 2.86 -13.71
C ARG A 48 5.25 1.89 -12.78
N PHE A 49 6.39 1.34 -13.21
CA PHE A 49 7.18 0.40 -12.42
C PHE A 49 8.62 0.90 -12.26
N LEU A 50 9.12 0.91 -11.02
CA LEU A 50 10.53 1.17 -10.73
C LEU A 50 11.25 -0.18 -10.64
N ILE A 51 12.15 -0.41 -11.58
CA ILE A 51 12.79 -1.70 -11.82
C ILE A 51 14.25 -1.63 -11.39
N TYR A 52 14.65 -2.50 -10.48
CA TYR A 52 16.05 -2.72 -10.12
C TYR A 52 16.57 -4.00 -10.77
N ASN A 53 17.57 -3.87 -11.65
CA ASN A 53 18.07 -5.01 -12.40
C ASN A 53 19.25 -5.69 -11.68
N CYS A 54 19.05 -6.94 -11.24
CA CYS A 54 20.10 -7.85 -10.78
C CYS A 54 20.25 -9.08 -11.70
N GLY A 55 19.55 -9.12 -12.82
CA GLY A 55 19.46 -10.32 -13.65
C GLY A 55 20.71 -10.58 -14.48
N GLU A 56 21.35 -9.52 -14.98
CA GLU A 56 22.42 -9.64 -15.97
C GLU A 56 23.79 -9.94 -15.33
N ASP A 57 24.71 -10.49 -16.13
CA ASP A 57 26.05 -10.82 -15.68
C ASP A 57 26.84 -9.58 -15.26
N GLY A 58 27.49 -9.64 -14.10
CA GLY A 58 28.30 -8.54 -13.56
C GLY A 58 27.53 -7.53 -12.71
N LEU A 59 26.20 -7.64 -12.63
CA LEU A 59 25.36 -6.82 -11.75
C LEU A 59 25.26 -7.44 -10.35
N GLU A 60 25.45 -6.61 -9.31
CA GLU A 60 25.31 -7.02 -7.90
C GLU A 60 24.29 -6.12 -7.19
N PHE A 61 23.50 -6.74 -6.30
CA PHE A 61 22.53 -6.00 -5.51
C PHE A 61 23.22 -5.09 -4.48
N ASN A 62 22.97 -3.79 -4.60
CA ASN A 62 23.43 -2.77 -3.67
C ASN A 62 22.28 -2.36 -2.76
N SER A 63 22.25 -2.91 -1.55
CA SER A 63 21.16 -2.64 -0.59
C SER A 63 21.04 -1.17 -0.19
N LYS A 64 22.14 -0.43 -0.10
CA LYS A 64 22.08 1.00 0.25
C LYS A 64 21.47 1.81 -0.88
N GLU A 65 21.98 1.65 -2.10
CA GLU A 65 21.44 2.33 -3.29
C GLU A 65 19.98 1.96 -3.51
N TYR A 66 19.63 0.68 -3.38
CA TYR A 66 18.24 0.24 -3.52
C TYR A 66 17.34 0.91 -2.48
N ILE A 67 17.74 0.90 -1.21
CA ILE A 67 16.96 1.51 -0.13
C ILE A 67 16.88 3.03 -0.33
N ASP A 68 17.99 3.71 -0.62
CA ASP A 68 18.03 5.15 -0.80
C ASP A 68 17.12 5.58 -1.97
N ILE A 69 17.14 4.85 -3.09
CA ILE A 69 16.29 5.16 -4.26
C ILE A 69 14.84 4.74 -4.01
N ILE A 70 14.57 3.59 -3.38
CA ILE A 70 13.19 3.16 -3.09
C ILE A 70 12.57 4.00 -1.99
N GLU A 71 13.32 4.44 -0.98
CA GLU A 71 12.86 5.38 0.03
C GLU A 71 12.80 6.81 -0.51
N LYS A 72 13.50 7.16 -1.58
CA LYS A 72 13.37 8.46 -2.26
C LYS A 72 12.21 8.48 -3.25
N GLU A 73 12.06 7.43 -4.05
CA GLU A 73 11.08 7.30 -5.14
C GLU A 73 9.77 6.68 -4.66
N GLY A 74 9.81 5.67 -3.79
CA GLY A 74 8.65 5.31 -2.97
C GLY A 74 8.17 6.51 -2.18
N ALA A 75 9.10 7.44 -1.87
CA ALA A 75 8.79 8.75 -1.39
C ALA A 75 8.53 9.85 -2.41
N LEU A 76 8.26 9.58 -3.68
CA LEU A 76 7.98 10.61 -4.70
C LEU A 76 6.99 10.14 -5.78
N SER A 77 6.45 8.92 -5.69
CA SER A 77 5.76 8.29 -6.84
C SER A 77 5.07 6.95 -6.54
N ILE A 78 3.98 6.68 -7.26
CA ILE A 78 3.15 5.44 -7.24
C ILE A 78 3.85 4.26 -7.96
N PHE A 79 5.14 4.03 -7.73
CA PHE A 79 5.83 2.90 -8.37
C PHE A 79 5.64 1.61 -7.58
N SER A 80 5.22 0.54 -8.24
CA SER A 80 5.39 -0.79 -7.67
C SER A 80 6.85 -1.23 -7.82
N PRO A 81 7.57 -1.56 -6.74
CA PRO A 81 8.97 -1.94 -6.83
C PRO A 81 9.11 -3.30 -7.50
N VAL A 82 9.89 -3.35 -8.57
CA VAL A 82 10.21 -4.55 -9.33
C VAL A 82 11.69 -4.85 -9.17
N MET A 83 12.04 -6.10 -8.89
CA MET A 83 13.43 -6.56 -8.99
C MET A 83 13.53 -7.66 -10.04
N VAL A 84 14.54 -7.53 -10.89
CA VAL A 84 14.88 -8.52 -11.91
C VAL A 84 15.98 -9.43 -11.40
N PHE A 85 15.81 -10.74 -11.52
CA PHE A 85 16.82 -11.75 -11.20
C PHE A 85 16.94 -12.74 -12.35
N LYS A 86 17.99 -13.55 -12.34
CA LYS A 86 18.09 -14.73 -13.22
C LYS A 86 16.92 -15.69 -13.00
N ASN A 87 16.76 -16.12 -11.75
CA ASN A 87 15.74 -17.06 -11.29
C ASN A 87 15.59 -16.97 -9.77
N LEU A 88 14.71 -17.77 -9.18
CA LEU A 88 14.44 -17.78 -7.74
C LEU A 88 15.68 -18.15 -6.88
N ASP A 89 16.58 -19.00 -7.38
CA ASP A 89 17.83 -19.32 -6.66
C ASP A 89 18.74 -18.10 -6.58
N HIS A 90 18.82 -17.33 -7.67
CA HIS A 90 19.56 -16.08 -7.69
C HIS A 90 18.97 -15.09 -6.68
N GLU A 91 17.65 -14.88 -6.69
CA GLU A 91 16.96 -14.03 -5.71
C GLU A 91 17.26 -14.47 -4.27
N SER A 92 17.12 -15.77 -3.98
CA SER A 92 17.34 -16.33 -2.64
C SER A 92 18.78 -16.13 -2.16
N LYS A 93 19.76 -16.29 -3.06
CA LYS A 93 21.17 -16.05 -2.78
C LYS A 93 21.43 -14.57 -2.48
N VAL A 94 20.91 -13.66 -3.30
CA VAL A 94 21.02 -12.20 -3.09
C VAL A 94 20.44 -11.81 -1.73
N ARG A 95 19.18 -12.18 -1.46
CA ARG A 95 18.50 -11.91 -0.18
C ARG A 95 19.32 -12.40 1.02
N ARG A 96 19.84 -13.62 0.95
CA ARG A 96 20.63 -14.24 2.03
C ARG A 96 21.95 -13.51 2.27
N ASN A 97 22.64 -13.10 1.20
CA ASN A 97 23.90 -12.38 1.31
C ASN A 97 23.71 -11.04 2.01
N GLU A 98 22.69 -10.26 1.63
CA GLU A 98 22.36 -8.99 2.30
C GLU A 98 21.95 -9.20 3.75
N TYR A 99 21.12 -10.21 4.02
CA TYR A 99 20.71 -10.54 5.38
C TYR A 99 21.90 -10.86 6.31
N LYS A 100 22.95 -11.49 5.77
CA LYS A 100 24.19 -11.81 6.52
C LYS A 100 25.10 -10.58 6.72
N LYS A 101 25.11 -9.62 5.80
CA LYS A 101 25.90 -8.37 5.93
C LYS A 101 25.40 -7.50 7.09
N VAL A 102 24.10 -7.57 7.40
CA VAL A 102 23.44 -6.74 8.40
C VAL A 102 23.46 -7.38 9.79
N LYS A 103 23.75 -6.59 10.83
CA LYS A 103 23.78 -7.05 12.23
C LYS A 103 22.52 -6.72 13.02
N LYS A 104 21.90 -5.56 12.79
CA LYS A 104 20.74 -5.09 13.58
C LYS A 104 19.44 -5.79 13.16
N ALA A 105 18.60 -6.11 14.14
CA ALA A 105 17.31 -6.75 13.90
C ALA A 105 16.34 -5.87 13.09
N SER A 106 16.36 -4.55 13.30
CA SER A 106 15.54 -3.58 12.56
C SER A 106 15.90 -3.54 11.07
N GLU A 107 17.19 -3.48 10.75
CA GLU A 107 17.70 -3.46 9.37
C GLU A 107 17.44 -4.81 8.67
N LYS A 108 17.58 -5.95 9.39
CA LYS A 108 17.17 -7.27 8.89
C LYS A 108 15.68 -7.36 8.57
N LYS A 109 14.85 -6.72 9.40
CA LYS A 109 13.40 -6.65 9.18
C LYS A 109 13.09 -5.81 7.93
N ALA A 110 13.80 -4.70 7.72
CA ALA A 110 13.67 -3.87 6.53
C ALA A 110 14.05 -4.63 5.25
N ILE A 111 15.20 -5.32 5.21
CA ILE A 111 15.59 -6.16 4.06
C ILE A 111 14.51 -7.19 3.73
N ASN A 112 14.01 -7.91 4.75
CA ASN A 112 12.96 -8.89 4.52
C ASN A 112 11.68 -8.24 3.96
N LYS A 113 11.28 -7.08 4.50
CA LYS A 113 10.14 -6.32 4.03
C LYS A 113 10.28 -6.00 2.52
N TYR A 114 11.40 -5.43 2.10
CA TYR A 114 11.65 -5.09 0.69
C TYR A 114 11.59 -6.32 -0.24
N PHE A 115 12.19 -7.45 0.16
CA PHE A 115 12.13 -8.67 -0.64
C PHE A 115 10.75 -9.32 -0.65
N ASP A 116 9.94 -9.11 0.39
CA ASP A 116 8.63 -9.71 0.50
C ASP A 116 7.56 -8.92 -0.26
N GLU A 117 7.67 -7.59 -0.31
CA GLU A 117 6.71 -6.66 -0.94
C GLU A 117 6.93 -6.40 -2.43
N LYS A 118 8.15 -6.60 -2.94
CA LYS A 118 8.47 -6.39 -4.37
C LYS A 118 7.83 -7.40 -5.31
N ILE A 119 7.71 -7.01 -6.57
CA ILE A 119 7.45 -7.91 -7.70
C ILE A 119 8.79 -8.47 -8.19
N SER A 120 8.89 -9.79 -8.32
CA SER A 120 10.07 -10.45 -8.92
C SER A 120 9.83 -10.79 -10.38
N ILE A 121 10.78 -10.47 -11.25
CA ILE A 121 10.84 -10.89 -12.66
C ILE A 121 12.08 -11.76 -12.88
N TYR A 122 11.93 -12.87 -13.60
CA TYR A 122 13.01 -13.84 -13.83
C TYR A 122 13.41 -13.90 -15.31
N ILE A 123 14.67 -13.60 -15.61
CA ILE A 123 15.18 -13.56 -17.00
C ILE A 123 15.61 -14.93 -17.53
N ASP A 124 15.68 -15.97 -16.71
CA ASP A 124 15.90 -17.35 -17.20
C ASP A 124 14.59 -18.01 -17.65
N ALA A 125 13.44 -17.35 -17.47
CA ALA A 125 12.15 -17.89 -17.89
C ALA A 125 12.10 -18.06 -19.41
N ALA A 126 11.98 -19.30 -19.88
CA ALA A 126 11.69 -19.61 -21.28
C ALA A 126 10.17 -19.62 -21.51
N ASP A 127 9.74 -19.37 -22.75
CA ASP A 127 8.31 -19.42 -23.13
C ASP A 127 7.70 -20.81 -22.91
N GLU A 128 8.53 -21.85 -23.01
CA GLU A 128 8.19 -23.23 -22.69
C GLU A 128 9.28 -23.87 -21.83
N ILE A 129 8.86 -24.66 -20.84
CA ILE A 129 9.73 -25.49 -20.01
C ILE A 129 9.42 -26.94 -20.31
N GLU A 130 10.47 -27.71 -20.57
CA GLU A 130 10.40 -29.16 -20.70
C GLU A 130 10.67 -29.82 -19.34
N ILE A 131 9.72 -30.62 -18.88
CA ILE A 131 9.79 -31.40 -17.64
C ILE A 131 9.97 -32.86 -18.00
N GLU A 132 10.98 -33.51 -17.43
CA GLU A 132 11.14 -34.96 -17.54
C GLU A 132 10.22 -35.70 -16.56
N VAL A 133 9.62 -36.79 -17.04
CA VAL A 133 8.82 -37.72 -16.22
C VAL A 133 9.43 -39.12 -16.26
N GLU A 134 9.09 -39.96 -15.29
CA GLU A 134 9.64 -41.31 -15.17
C GLU A 134 9.34 -42.17 -16.43
N LYS A 135 10.32 -43.00 -16.85
CA LYS A 135 10.28 -43.75 -18.13
C LYS A 135 9.07 -44.69 -18.24
N ASP A 136 8.59 -44.81 -19.48
CA ASP A 136 7.36 -45.47 -19.98
C ASP A 136 6.07 -44.65 -19.96
N GLY A 137 6.09 -43.40 -19.47
CA GLY A 137 4.96 -42.49 -19.67
C GLY A 137 3.64 -43.09 -19.19
N ILE A 138 3.67 -43.86 -18.09
CA ILE A 138 2.46 -44.41 -17.52
C ILE A 138 1.69 -43.21 -16.95
N ASN A 139 0.85 -42.63 -17.79
CA ASN A 139 -0.33 -41.90 -17.36
C ASN A 139 -1.14 -42.93 -16.59
N TYR A 140 -1.00 -42.95 -15.26
CA TYR A 140 -1.67 -43.98 -14.47
C TYR A 140 -3.19 -43.93 -14.68
N LEU A 141 -3.73 -42.74 -14.98
CA LEU A 141 -5.07 -42.47 -15.50
C LEU A 141 -5.07 -41.14 -16.27
N GLU A 142 -5.81 -41.10 -17.37
CA GLU A 142 -6.20 -39.87 -18.05
C GLU A 142 -7.70 -39.66 -17.86
N TYR A 143 -8.13 -38.42 -17.66
CA TYR A 143 -9.54 -38.07 -17.55
C TYR A 143 -9.82 -36.87 -18.44
N GLU A 144 -10.67 -37.05 -19.44
CA GLU A 144 -11.03 -35.99 -20.39
C GLU A 144 -12.54 -35.76 -20.33
N THR A 145 -12.95 -34.50 -20.24
CA THR A 145 -14.35 -34.08 -20.35
C THR A 145 -14.47 -32.94 -21.35
N GLU A 146 -15.45 -33.02 -22.24
CA GLU A 146 -15.80 -31.98 -23.20
C GLU A 146 -17.22 -31.48 -22.91
N ASP A 147 -17.37 -30.18 -22.67
CA ASP A 147 -18.66 -29.49 -22.61
C ASP A 147 -18.90 -28.75 -23.94
N ILE A 148 -19.97 -29.12 -24.63
CA ILE A 148 -20.42 -28.46 -25.86
C ILE A 148 -21.38 -27.34 -25.45
N ASN A 149 -20.93 -26.09 -25.48
CA ASN A 149 -21.81 -24.93 -25.35
C ASN A 149 -22.28 -24.47 -26.74
N ASP A 150 -23.59 -24.21 -26.85
CA ASP A 150 -24.35 -23.78 -28.04
C ASP A 150 -23.48 -23.18 -29.17
N GLY A 151 -23.07 -24.04 -30.10
CA GLY A 151 -22.68 -23.69 -31.46
C GLY A 151 -21.30 -23.08 -31.72
N SER A 152 -20.43 -22.84 -30.73
CA SER A 152 -19.09 -22.28 -31.06
C SER A 152 -17.92 -22.46 -30.08
N THR A 153 -18.13 -22.86 -28.82
CA THR A 153 -17.01 -22.98 -27.85
C THR A 153 -17.03 -24.34 -27.16
N ILE A 154 -16.00 -25.17 -27.40
CA ILE A 154 -15.77 -26.43 -26.70
C ILE A 154 -14.93 -26.11 -25.46
N ASN A 155 -15.53 -26.25 -24.28
CA ASN A 155 -14.80 -26.21 -23.02
C ASN A 155 -14.27 -27.61 -22.72
N TYR A 156 -12.96 -27.76 -22.59
CA TYR A 156 -12.34 -29.04 -22.28
C TYR A 156 -11.67 -29.01 -20.91
N LEU A 157 -11.63 -30.16 -20.26
CA LEU A 157 -10.86 -30.38 -19.04
C LEU A 157 -10.16 -31.74 -19.15
N ASN A 158 -8.83 -31.73 -19.17
CA ASN A 158 -8.03 -32.94 -19.25
C ASN A 158 -7.14 -33.06 -18.01
N GLY A 159 -7.16 -34.21 -17.35
CA GLY A 159 -6.36 -34.52 -16.18
C GLY A 159 -5.35 -35.61 -16.46
N TYR A 160 -4.09 -35.37 -16.09
CA TYR A 160 -2.97 -36.29 -16.30
C TYR A 160 -2.17 -36.49 -15.01
N ILE A 161 -1.84 -37.75 -14.69
CA ILE A 161 -1.13 -38.10 -13.45
C ILE A 161 0.28 -38.58 -13.75
N TYR A 162 1.27 -37.97 -13.08
CA TYR A 162 2.70 -38.24 -13.25
C TYR A 162 3.43 -38.44 -11.92
N ASN A 163 4.56 -39.15 -11.99
CA ASN A 163 5.61 -39.07 -10.99
C ASN A 163 6.71 -38.16 -11.52
N ILE A 164 6.84 -36.99 -10.91
CA ILE A 164 7.83 -35.97 -11.31
C ILE A 164 8.84 -35.85 -10.16
N SER A 165 10.13 -35.76 -10.48
CA SER A 165 11.13 -35.53 -9.44
C SER A 165 11.03 -34.09 -8.91
N TYR A 166 11.44 -33.88 -7.66
CA TYR A 166 11.49 -32.53 -7.12
C TYR A 166 12.43 -31.63 -7.94
N LEU A 167 13.52 -32.19 -8.49
CA LEU A 167 14.42 -31.48 -9.39
C LEU A 167 13.68 -30.83 -10.57
N GLU A 168 12.80 -31.57 -11.24
CA GLU A 168 12.04 -31.07 -12.40
C GLU A 168 10.97 -30.04 -11.98
N LEU A 169 10.27 -30.26 -10.86
CA LEU A 169 9.32 -29.27 -10.32
C LEU A 169 10.03 -27.98 -9.88
N LYS A 170 11.26 -28.07 -9.37
CA LYS A 170 12.08 -26.92 -9.03
C LYS A 170 12.46 -26.09 -10.25
N LYS A 171 12.63 -26.68 -11.44
CA LYS A 171 12.84 -25.91 -12.68
C LYS A 171 11.68 -24.94 -12.94
N VAL A 172 10.45 -25.43 -12.78
CA VAL A 172 9.24 -24.61 -12.93
C VAL A 172 9.21 -23.51 -11.87
N LEU A 173 9.40 -23.86 -10.60
CA LEU A 173 9.43 -22.89 -9.50
C LEU A 173 10.51 -21.82 -9.69
N ASN A 174 11.69 -22.20 -10.19
CA ASN A 174 12.81 -21.28 -10.35
C ASN A 174 12.50 -20.12 -11.30
N VAL A 175 11.65 -20.32 -12.31
CA VAL A 175 11.34 -19.28 -13.29
C VAL A 175 9.96 -18.64 -13.10
N THR A 176 9.14 -19.17 -12.20
CA THR A 176 7.81 -18.64 -11.87
C THR A 176 7.76 -17.97 -10.49
N GLY A 177 8.57 -18.44 -9.54
CA GLY A 177 8.63 -17.96 -8.15
C GLY A 177 7.27 -17.95 -7.47
N LYS A 178 6.91 -16.83 -6.83
CA LYS A 178 5.61 -16.67 -6.13
C LYS A 178 4.42 -16.72 -7.10
N LYS A 179 4.58 -16.29 -8.37
CA LYS A 179 3.50 -16.28 -9.36
C LYS A 179 2.97 -17.68 -9.68
N LEU A 180 3.79 -18.72 -9.45
CA LEU A 180 3.37 -20.11 -9.58
C LEU A 180 2.12 -20.44 -8.75
N PHE A 181 1.85 -19.69 -7.68
CA PHE A 181 0.76 -19.97 -6.75
C PHE A 181 -0.39 -18.96 -6.87
N GLN A 182 -0.41 -18.13 -7.92
CA GLN A 182 -1.37 -17.02 -8.04
C GLN A 182 -2.83 -17.50 -8.04
N GLU A 183 -3.11 -18.66 -8.66
CA GLU A 183 -4.44 -19.27 -8.69
C GLU A 183 -4.71 -20.24 -7.53
N ASN A 184 -3.78 -20.34 -6.58
CA ASN A 184 -4.02 -21.13 -5.37
C ASN A 184 -4.96 -20.34 -4.45
N VAL A 185 -6.07 -20.95 -4.05
CA VAL A 185 -7.01 -20.33 -3.10
C VAL A 185 -6.41 -20.09 -1.71
N ARG A 186 -5.27 -20.72 -1.39
CA ARG A 186 -4.52 -20.49 -0.15
C ARG A 186 -3.25 -19.69 -0.43
N VAL A 187 -3.13 -18.54 0.22
CA VAL A 187 -1.86 -17.80 0.27
C VAL A 187 -0.97 -18.40 1.38
N GLY A 188 0.31 -18.60 1.09
CA GLY A 188 1.25 -19.18 2.04
C GLY A 188 1.42 -18.30 3.28
N ILE A 189 0.81 -18.68 4.41
CA ILE A 189 1.04 -18.03 5.69
C ILE A 189 2.49 -18.28 6.11
N ASN A 190 3.36 -17.29 5.89
CA ASN A 190 4.73 -17.30 6.37
C ASN A 190 4.72 -17.48 7.90
N ASN A 191 5.53 -18.42 8.40
CA ASN A 191 5.72 -18.71 9.83
C ASN A 191 4.62 -19.47 10.60
N ASN A 192 3.72 -20.21 9.97
CA ASN A 192 2.86 -21.15 10.71
C ASN A 192 3.68 -22.33 11.31
N LYS A 193 3.33 -22.77 12.53
CA LYS A 193 3.92 -23.91 13.25
C LYS A 193 3.99 -25.18 12.38
N THR A 194 2.96 -25.42 11.57
CA THR A 194 2.89 -26.56 10.64
C THR A 194 3.97 -26.48 9.54
N GLY A 195 4.18 -25.30 8.94
CA GLY A 195 5.23 -25.10 7.93
C GLY A 195 6.63 -25.34 8.48
N LYS A 196 6.92 -24.86 9.70
CA LYS A 196 8.20 -25.13 10.39
C LYS A 196 8.43 -26.63 10.62
N LYS A 197 7.39 -27.37 10.99
CA LYS A 197 7.47 -28.83 11.17
C LYS A 197 7.72 -29.55 9.85
N LEU A 198 6.98 -29.21 8.78
CA LEU A 198 7.17 -29.78 7.44
C LEU A 198 8.58 -29.52 6.91
N LYS A 199 9.08 -28.29 7.07
CA LYS A 199 10.44 -27.92 6.69
C LYS A 199 11.49 -28.80 7.37
N LYS A 200 11.35 -29.02 8.69
CA LYS A 200 12.25 -29.94 9.41
C LYS A 200 12.20 -31.35 8.82
N VAL A 201 11.00 -31.89 8.59
CA VAL A 201 10.83 -33.21 7.97
C VAL A 201 11.50 -33.28 6.60
N PHE A 202 11.35 -32.25 5.75
CA PHE A 202 11.99 -32.21 4.43
C PHE A 202 13.52 -32.10 4.52
N LYS A 203 14.06 -31.37 5.51
CA LYS A 203 15.49 -31.35 5.81
C LYS A 203 16.01 -32.74 6.14
N ASP A 204 15.25 -33.56 6.88
CA ASP A 204 15.65 -34.92 7.23
C ASP A 204 15.82 -35.80 5.98
N TYR A 205 14.95 -35.67 4.96
CA TYR A 205 15.14 -36.40 3.68
C TYR A 205 16.45 -36.05 2.97
N ILE A 206 16.77 -34.75 2.93
CA ILE A 206 17.99 -34.28 2.28
C ILE A 206 19.23 -34.75 3.07
N LYS A 207 19.21 -34.63 4.40
CA LYS A 207 20.29 -35.08 5.28
C LYS A 207 20.53 -36.58 5.16
N VAL A 208 19.47 -37.41 5.14
CA VAL A 208 19.58 -38.87 4.94
C VAL A 208 20.11 -39.20 3.54
N GLY A 209 19.70 -38.45 2.50
CA GLY A 209 20.28 -38.58 1.16
C GLY A 209 21.79 -38.31 1.16
N ILE A 210 22.23 -37.22 1.78
CA ILE A 210 23.66 -36.87 1.91
C ILE A 210 24.41 -37.96 2.70
N TYR A 211 23.84 -38.44 3.81
CA TYR A 211 24.40 -39.57 4.56
C TYR A 211 24.65 -40.79 3.66
N ASN A 212 23.65 -41.19 2.86
CA ASN A 212 23.80 -42.34 1.96
C ASN A 212 24.93 -42.12 0.95
N LYS A 213 25.01 -40.93 0.34
CA LYS A 213 26.08 -40.59 -0.63
C LYS A 213 27.47 -40.57 0.02
N LEU A 214 27.59 -40.07 1.26
CA LEU A 214 28.84 -40.10 2.01
C LEU A 214 29.29 -41.53 2.31
N ILE A 215 28.36 -42.42 2.69
CA ILE A 215 28.65 -43.84 2.94
C ILE A 215 29.02 -44.57 1.64
N GLU A 216 28.33 -44.29 0.53
CA GLU A 216 28.64 -44.87 -0.79
C GLU A 216 30.03 -44.43 -1.30
N THR A 217 30.40 -43.17 -1.07
CA THR A 217 31.68 -42.60 -1.52
C THR A 217 32.85 -43.01 -0.62
N ASN A 218 32.62 -43.16 0.70
CA ASN A 218 33.61 -43.62 1.66
C ASN A 218 33.62 -45.14 1.78
N ASN A 219 34.46 -45.80 0.98
CA ASN A 219 34.82 -47.19 1.20
C ASN A 219 35.63 -47.35 2.51
N VAL A 220 34.94 -47.35 3.67
CA VAL A 220 35.36 -47.92 4.98
C VAL A 220 36.09 -47.00 5.99
N HIS A 221 36.40 -45.72 5.70
CA HIS A 221 37.25 -44.91 6.61
C HIS A 221 36.57 -43.94 7.60
N VAL A 222 35.26 -43.65 7.47
CA VAL A 222 34.56 -42.72 8.38
C VAL A 222 33.49 -43.48 9.19
N ASN A 223 33.51 -43.30 10.52
CA ASN A 223 32.52 -43.92 11.42
C ASN A 223 31.10 -43.41 11.09
N SER A 224 30.16 -44.32 10.79
CA SER A 224 28.77 -43.98 10.49
C SER A 224 28.09 -43.19 11.61
N ASP A 225 28.41 -43.49 12.87
CA ASP A 225 27.83 -42.79 14.02
C ASP A 225 28.30 -41.33 14.09
N TYR A 226 29.53 -41.06 13.65
CA TYR A 226 30.06 -39.70 13.56
C TYR A 226 29.35 -38.89 12.47
N ILE A 227 29.04 -39.49 11.32
CA ILE A 227 28.28 -38.82 10.26
C ILE A 227 26.84 -38.54 10.71
N LEU A 228 26.21 -39.47 11.44
CA LEU A 228 24.88 -39.28 12.02
C LEU A 228 24.84 -38.09 13.00
N GLU A 229 25.85 -37.99 13.89
CA GLU A 229 25.98 -36.88 14.84
C GLU A 229 26.17 -35.55 14.11
N ILE A 230 27.07 -35.50 13.14
CA ILE A 230 27.38 -34.30 12.35
C ILE A 230 26.16 -33.79 11.57
N LEU A 231 25.40 -34.69 10.96
CA LEU A 231 24.20 -34.34 10.21
C LEU A 231 22.98 -34.13 11.13
N GLU A 232 23.11 -34.37 12.44
CA GLU A 232 22.04 -34.30 13.43
C GLU A 232 20.82 -35.16 13.05
N ILE A 233 21.06 -36.40 12.62
CA ILE A 233 20.03 -37.38 12.27
C ILE A 233 20.20 -38.66 13.09
N ASP A 234 19.10 -39.35 13.36
CA ASP A 234 19.12 -40.61 14.11
C ASP A 234 18.86 -41.85 13.22
N GLN A 235 19.02 -43.04 13.81
CA GLN A 235 18.77 -44.32 13.14
C GLN A 235 17.32 -44.48 12.64
N ASN A 236 16.34 -43.84 13.28
CA ASN A 236 14.95 -43.85 12.85
C ASN A 236 14.75 -42.95 11.61
N ASN A 237 15.46 -41.84 11.52
CA ASN A 237 15.48 -40.98 10.32
C ASN A 237 15.95 -41.77 9.10
N LEU A 238 17.02 -42.58 9.21
CA LEU A 238 17.51 -43.40 8.09
C LEU A 238 16.43 -44.31 7.51
N ARG A 239 15.57 -44.88 8.36
CA ARG A 239 14.47 -45.76 7.93
C ARG A 239 13.28 -44.98 7.36
N SER A 240 12.92 -43.86 7.98
CA SER A 240 11.67 -43.12 7.69
C SER A 240 11.81 -42.02 6.65
N SER A 241 13.02 -41.47 6.47
CA SER A 241 13.29 -40.27 5.67
C SER A 241 14.22 -40.56 4.49
N SER A 242 14.20 -41.77 3.95
CA SER A 242 14.94 -42.06 2.71
C SER A 242 14.33 -41.29 1.53
N PRO A 243 15.12 -40.63 0.65
CA PRO A 243 14.63 -39.84 -0.49
C PRO A 243 13.54 -40.54 -1.33
N ASN A 244 13.77 -41.81 -1.67
CA ASN A 244 12.83 -42.63 -2.44
C ASN A 244 11.50 -42.94 -1.73
N LYS A 245 11.40 -42.72 -0.41
CA LYS A 245 10.16 -42.93 0.36
C LYS A 245 9.27 -41.70 0.40
N PHE A 246 9.74 -40.54 -0.03
CA PHE A 246 9.00 -39.28 0.01
C PHE A 246 7.60 -39.41 -0.61
N TRP A 247 7.53 -40.09 -1.76
CA TRP A 247 6.28 -40.34 -2.48
C TRP A 247 5.19 -40.95 -1.61
N PHE A 248 5.53 -41.86 -0.70
CA PHE A 248 4.55 -42.58 0.13
C PHE A 248 4.01 -41.74 1.29
N TYR A 249 4.79 -40.81 1.81
CA TYR A 249 4.49 -40.13 3.07
C TYR A 249 3.92 -38.72 2.91
N HIS A 250 3.95 -38.16 1.69
CA HIS A 250 3.52 -36.79 1.45
C HIS A 250 2.42 -36.67 0.39
N ASN A 251 1.68 -35.57 0.50
CA ASN A 251 0.65 -35.18 -0.46
C ASN A 251 1.28 -34.76 -1.79
N GLY A 252 0.54 -35.00 -2.86
CA GLY A 252 0.93 -34.59 -4.20
C GLY A 252 0.80 -33.10 -4.47
N VAL A 253 1.04 -32.73 -5.72
CA VAL A 253 0.89 -31.39 -6.27
C VAL A 253 -0.10 -31.45 -7.42
N THR A 254 -0.97 -30.45 -7.53
CA THR A 254 -1.80 -30.25 -8.72
C THR A 254 -1.42 -28.94 -9.40
N ILE A 255 -1.02 -29.03 -10.67
CA ILE A 255 -0.70 -27.91 -11.55
C ILE A 255 -1.86 -27.75 -12.53
N PHE A 256 -2.39 -26.55 -12.68
CA PHE A 256 -3.37 -26.22 -13.69
C PHE A 256 -2.70 -25.41 -14.82
N SER A 257 -2.91 -25.83 -16.07
CA SER A 257 -2.58 -25.11 -17.30
C SER A 257 -3.84 -24.48 -17.86
N TYR A 258 -3.81 -23.16 -18.01
CA TYR A 258 -4.89 -22.39 -18.63
C TYR A 258 -4.40 -21.76 -19.94
N SER A 259 -3.59 -22.52 -20.68
CA SER A 259 -2.96 -22.03 -21.92
C SER A 259 -3.95 -21.83 -23.07
N GLY A 260 -5.12 -22.50 -22.99
CA GLY A 260 -6.11 -22.58 -24.07
C GLY A 260 -5.72 -23.57 -25.18
N GLN A 261 -4.57 -24.22 -25.06
CA GLN A 261 -4.08 -25.24 -25.99
C GLN A 261 -3.79 -26.54 -25.24
N LYS A 262 -4.01 -27.69 -25.90
CA LYS A 262 -3.64 -28.99 -25.32
C LYS A 262 -2.14 -29.01 -25.01
N ILE A 263 -1.80 -29.36 -23.76
CA ILE A 263 -0.40 -29.52 -23.34
C ILE A 263 0.33 -30.50 -24.27
N ASN A 264 1.50 -30.07 -24.76
CA ASN A 264 2.35 -30.92 -25.58
C ASN A 264 3.09 -31.96 -24.71
N ARG A 265 2.88 -33.23 -25.02
CA ARG A 265 3.35 -34.39 -24.25
C ARG A 265 4.06 -35.37 -25.17
N SER A 266 5.14 -35.93 -24.68
CA SER A 266 5.86 -37.07 -25.25
C SER A 266 5.98 -38.17 -24.19
N SER A 267 6.43 -39.37 -24.57
CA SER A 267 6.47 -40.54 -23.68
C SER A 267 7.16 -40.30 -22.34
N ASN A 268 8.16 -39.43 -22.26
CA ASN A 268 8.90 -39.16 -21.03
C ASN A 268 9.05 -37.67 -20.73
N ARG A 269 8.33 -36.79 -21.43
CA ARG A 269 8.45 -35.34 -21.23
C ARG A 269 7.16 -34.58 -21.46
N ILE A 270 7.01 -33.47 -20.75
CA ILE A 270 5.87 -32.56 -20.83
C ILE A 270 6.40 -31.15 -21.07
N LYS A 271 5.78 -30.42 -22.00
CA LYS A 271 6.08 -29.00 -22.22
C LYS A 271 4.98 -28.13 -21.66
N ILE A 272 5.33 -27.19 -20.80
CA ILE A 272 4.39 -26.25 -20.19
C ILE A 272 4.86 -24.81 -20.36
N ASN A 273 3.91 -23.89 -20.46
CA ASN A 273 4.21 -22.46 -20.48
C ASN A 273 4.19 -21.91 -19.04
N PRO A 274 5.31 -21.42 -18.49
CA PRO A 274 5.38 -20.93 -17.11
C PRO A 274 4.48 -19.73 -16.80
N ASN A 275 4.10 -18.95 -17.81
CA ASN A 275 3.22 -17.78 -17.66
C ASN A 275 1.74 -18.16 -17.65
N LYS A 276 1.40 -19.41 -18.00
CA LYS A 276 0.00 -19.88 -18.11
C LYS A 276 -0.27 -21.13 -17.26
N ILE A 277 0.44 -21.26 -16.15
CA ILE A 277 0.27 -22.34 -15.20
C ILE A 277 0.12 -21.81 -13.77
N SER A 278 -0.47 -22.63 -12.89
CA SER A 278 -0.47 -22.36 -11.45
C SER A 278 -0.57 -23.67 -10.66
N VAL A 279 0.15 -23.76 -9.55
CA VAL A 279 -0.01 -24.82 -8.55
C VAL A 279 -1.24 -24.51 -7.71
N ILE A 280 -2.34 -25.20 -8.00
CA ILE A 280 -3.63 -25.02 -7.32
C ILE A 280 -3.78 -25.94 -6.09
N ASN A 281 -2.93 -26.96 -5.93
CA ASN A 281 -2.85 -27.79 -4.72
C ASN A 281 -1.40 -28.23 -4.45
N GLY A 282 -1.03 -28.42 -3.17
CA GLY A 282 0.31 -28.87 -2.80
C GLY A 282 1.38 -27.77 -2.78
N ALA A 283 0.98 -26.48 -2.76
CA ALA A 283 1.90 -25.33 -2.70
C ALA A 283 2.89 -25.41 -1.53
N GLN A 284 2.44 -25.89 -0.37
CA GLN A 284 3.29 -26.07 0.82
C GLN A 284 4.38 -27.13 0.62
N THR A 285 4.14 -28.17 -0.20
CA THR A 285 5.14 -29.19 -0.51
C THR A 285 6.28 -28.55 -1.28
N ILE A 286 5.99 -27.85 -2.37
CA ILE A 286 7.00 -27.21 -3.23
C ILE A 286 7.77 -26.12 -2.48
N THR A 287 7.06 -25.19 -1.82
CA THR A 287 7.67 -24.02 -1.16
C THR A 287 8.50 -24.40 0.06
N ASN A 288 8.00 -25.30 0.94
CA ASN A 288 8.78 -25.69 2.11
C ASN A 288 9.97 -26.57 1.74
N PHE A 289 9.87 -27.37 0.68
CA PHE A 289 11.00 -28.16 0.19
C PHE A 289 12.09 -27.25 -0.36
N TYR A 290 11.72 -26.24 -1.16
CA TYR A 290 12.65 -25.23 -1.65
C TYR A 290 13.38 -24.53 -0.50
N ASN A 291 12.61 -24.04 0.47
CA ASN A 291 13.14 -23.37 1.64
C ASN A 291 14.02 -24.28 2.52
N ALA A 292 13.71 -25.58 2.60
CA ALA A 292 14.51 -26.56 3.34
C ALA A 292 15.86 -26.79 2.67
N LEU A 293 15.85 -27.01 1.34
CA LEU A 293 17.04 -27.17 0.52
C LEU A 293 17.95 -25.94 0.60
N GLU A 294 17.37 -24.76 0.44
CA GLU A 294 18.10 -23.49 0.43
C GLU A 294 18.75 -23.16 1.77
N GLU A 295 18.11 -23.46 2.90
CA GLU A 295 18.75 -23.33 4.21
C GLU A 295 19.88 -24.34 4.40
N LEU A 296 19.62 -25.62 4.06
CA LEU A 296 20.60 -26.68 4.27
C LEU A 296 21.85 -26.55 3.43
N LYS A 297 21.79 -25.99 2.22
CA LYS A 297 22.97 -25.82 1.35
C LYS A 297 24.15 -25.15 2.07
N THR A 298 23.87 -24.13 2.89
CA THR A 298 24.93 -23.44 3.65
C THR A 298 25.41 -24.30 4.82
N ASP A 299 24.48 -24.90 5.56
CA ASP A 299 24.79 -25.71 6.74
C ASP A 299 25.63 -26.93 6.35
N LEU A 300 25.25 -27.63 5.28
CA LEU A 300 25.94 -28.81 4.75
C LEU A 300 27.38 -28.51 4.33
N LYS A 301 27.67 -27.31 3.81
CA LYS A 301 29.05 -26.90 3.50
C LYS A 301 29.94 -26.95 4.73
N GLU A 302 29.48 -26.34 5.81
CA GLU A 302 30.26 -26.28 7.06
C GLU A 302 30.37 -27.67 7.71
N VAL A 303 29.29 -28.44 7.62
CA VAL A 303 29.11 -29.73 8.28
C VAL A 303 29.88 -30.84 7.56
N CYS A 304 29.76 -30.98 6.24
CA CYS A 304 30.47 -32.00 5.45
C CYS A 304 31.97 -31.70 5.33
N GLY A 305 32.38 -30.43 5.28
CA GLY A 305 33.79 -30.06 5.27
C GLY A 305 34.55 -30.44 6.54
N LYS A 306 33.85 -30.69 7.66
CA LYS A 306 34.44 -31.25 8.90
C LYS A 306 34.76 -32.75 8.78
N ILE A 307 34.12 -33.45 7.84
CA ILE A 307 34.32 -34.88 7.60
C ILE A 307 35.57 -35.08 6.73
N ASP A 308 35.62 -34.43 5.57
CA ASP A 308 36.77 -34.42 4.67
C ASP A 308 36.75 -33.15 3.80
N SER A 309 37.94 -32.62 3.51
CA SER A 309 38.16 -31.52 2.56
C SER A 309 37.69 -31.80 1.14
N LEU A 310 37.56 -33.07 0.74
CA LEU A 310 37.05 -33.49 -0.57
C LEU A 310 35.55 -33.21 -0.76
N TYR A 311 34.79 -33.01 0.32
CA TYR A 311 33.36 -32.67 0.27
C TYR A 311 33.17 -31.16 0.14
N ASP A 312 33.66 -30.62 -0.97
CA ASP A 312 33.57 -29.21 -1.29
C ASP A 312 32.15 -28.81 -1.76
N ASN A 313 31.99 -27.52 -2.10
CA ASN A 313 30.73 -26.99 -2.59
C ASN A 313 30.21 -27.71 -3.83
N ASN A 314 31.09 -28.07 -4.76
CA ASN A 314 30.69 -28.69 -6.02
C ASN A 314 30.19 -30.11 -5.77
N TRP A 315 30.85 -30.85 -4.88
CA TRP A 315 30.38 -32.17 -4.47
C TRP A 315 28.99 -32.09 -3.85
N ILE A 316 28.77 -31.18 -2.90
CA ILE A 316 27.48 -31.01 -2.22
C ILE A 316 26.39 -30.63 -3.23
N GLU A 317 26.64 -29.68 -4.13
CA GLU A 317 25.67 -29.28 -5.15
C GLU A 317 25.30 -30.43 -6.07
N ASN A 318 26.27 -31.23 -6.51
CA ASN A 318 26.02 -32.43 -7.33
C ASN A 318 25.18 -33.46 -6.57
N GLN A 319 25.50 -33.75 -5.29
CA GLN A 319 24.72 -34.70 -4.50
C GLN A 319 23.29 -34.21 -4.26
N LEU A 320 23.10 -32.91 -4.03
CA LEU A 320 21.77 -32.34 -3.87
C LEU A 320 20.93 -32.45 -5.14
N ILE A 321 21.54 -32.33 -6.33
CA ILE A 321 20.86 -32.58 -7.60
C ILE A 321 20.38 -34.03 -7.68
N ASP A 322 21.25 -35.00 -7.37
CA ASP A 322 20.92 -36.42 -7.38
C ASP A 322 19.79 -36.75 -6.40
N ILE A 323 19.90 -36.26 -5.16
CA ILE A 323 18.88 -36.45 -4.12
C ILE A 323 17.54 -35.83 -4.55
N CYS A 324 17.54 -34.62 -5.12
CA CYS A 324 16.34 -33.99 -5.63
C CYS A 324 15.72 -34.76 -6.81
N ASN A 325 16.53 -35.49 -7.57
CA ASN A 325 16.07 -36.35 -8.66
C ASN A 325 15.46 -37.68 -8.13
N GLU A 326 16.02 -38.22 -7.05
CA GLU A 326 15.51 -39.42 -6.36
C GLU A 326 14.15 -39.18 -5.67
N ILE A 327 13.89 -37.95 -5.22
CA ILE A 327 12.63 -37.58 -4.56
C ILE A 327 11.52 -37.43 -5.60
N LYS A 328 10.60 -38.39 -5.62
CA LYS A 328 9.42 -38.39 -6.52
C LYS A 328 8.19 -37.80 -5.84
N ILE A 329 7.46 -36.97 -6.58
CA ILE A 329 6.23 -36.28 -6.15
C ILE A 329 5.08 -36.68 -7.07
N LYS A 330 3.97 -37.10 -6.46
CA LYS A 330 2.69 -37.34 -7.13
C LYS A 330 2.21 -36.03 -7.74
N THR A 331 2.19 -35.91 -9.06
CA THR A 331 1.83 -34.66 -9.74
C THR A 331 0.65 -34.88 -10.65
N ILE A 332 -0.40 -34.09 -10.47
CA ILE A 332 -1.54 -34.03 -11.37
C ILE A 332 -1.39 -32.75 -12.20
N ILE A 333 -1.46 -32.87 -13.52
CA ILE A 333 -1.55 -31.72 -14.41
C ILE A 333 -2.94 -31.70 -15.01
N ILE A 334 -3.66 -30.61 -14.77
CA ILE A 334 -4.97 -30.34 -15.34
C ILE A 334 -4.79 -29.30 -16.44
N ASP A 335 -5.36 -29.54 -17.61
CA ASP A 335 -5.36 -28.62 -18.73
C ASP A 335 -6.80 -28.27 -19.11
N GLY A 336 -7.13 -26.98 -19.17
CA GLY A 336 -8.47 -26.53 -19.50
C GLY A 336 -8.67 -25.02 -19.46
N SER A 337 -9.90 -24.57 -19.69
CA SER A 337 -10.26 -23.15 -19.66
C SER A 337 -10.05 -22.52 -18.28
N SER A 338 -9.66 -21.24 -18.23
CA SER A 338 -9.35 -20.51 -16.99
C SER A 338 -10.54 -20.43 -16.01
N GLU A 339 -11.77 -20.49 -16.50
CA GLU A 339 -12.99 -20.47 -15.68
C GLU A 339 -13.12 -21.65 -14.69
N PHE A 340 -12.45 -22.77 -14.94
CA PHE A 340 -12.48 -23.94 -14.05
C PHE A 340 -11.47 -23.85 -12.90
N VAL A 341 -10.43 -23.03 -13.05
CA VAL A 341 -9.29 -22.97 -12.14
C VAL A 341 -9.74 -22.73 -10.70
N ASN A 342 -10.57 -21.70 -10.48
CA ASN A 342 -11.02 -21.32 -9.14
C ASN A 342 -11.84 -22.43 -8.48
N LYS A 343 -12.83 -22.98 -9.19
CA LYS A 343 -13.70 -24.07 -8.66
C LYS A 343 -12.89 -25.30 -8.24
N ILE A 344 -11.91 -25.69 -9.05
CA ILE A 344 -11.07 -26.87 -8.76
C ILE A 344 -10.10 -26.55 -7.60
N SER A 345 -9.49 -25.36 -7.60
CA SER A 345 -8.61 -24.90 -6.52
C SER A 345 -9.33 -24.96 -5.16
N ILE A 346 -10.58 -24.49 -5.09
CA ILE A 346 -11.44 -24.60 -3.90
C ILE A 346 -11.66 -26.07 -3.52
N GLY A 347 -12.14 -26.89 -4.47
CA GLY A 347 -12.48 -28.29 -4.23
C GLY A 347 -11.32 -29.13 -3.69
N LEU A 348 -10.11 -28.91 -4.21
CA LEU A 348 -8.89 -29.62 -3.80
C LEU A 348 -8.35 -29.17 -2.44
N ASN A 349 -8.72 -27.97 -1.96
CA ASN A 349 -8.23 -27.38 -0.72
C ASN A 349 -9.27 -27.41 0.42
N THR A 350 -10.24 -28.31 0.37
CA THR A 350 -11.31 -28.45 1.39
C THR A 350 -10.84 -29.11 2.70
N GLN A 351 -9.65 -29.72 2.74
CA GLN A 351 -9.13 -30.43 3.94
C GLN A 351 -8.91 -29.51 5.16
N ILE A 352 -8.75 -28.20 4.93
CA ILE A 352 -8.76 -27.16 5.97
C ILE A 352 -9.76 -26.12 5.46
N PRO A 353 -10.68 -25.60 6.29
CA PRO A 353 -11.62 -24.57 5.89
C PRO A 353 -10.90 -23.41 5.21
N ILE A 354 -11.38 -23.02 4.02
CA ILE A 354 -10.91 -21.84 3.30
C ILE A 354 -11.76 -20.68 3.79
N GLU A 355 -11.13 -19.56 4.16
CA GLU A 355 -11.87 -18.37 4.59
C GLU A 355 -12.65 -17.79 3.41
N GLU A 356 -13.88 -17.33 3.67
CA GLU A 356 -14.78 -16.80 2.63
C GLU A 356 -14.18 -15.58 1.90
N GLU A 357 -13.44 -14.75 2.63
CA GLU A 357 -12.76 -13.57 2.10
C GLU A 357 -11.67 -13.91 1.06
N ASP A 358 -10.96 -15.04 1.21
CA ASP A 358 -9.96 -15.50 0.25
C ASP A 358 -10.60 -15.97 -1.06
N ILE A 359 -11.79 -16.58 -0.97
CA ILE A 359 -12.58 -16.98 -2.13
C ILE A 359 -13.09 -15.75 -2.87
N LEU A 360 -13.63 -14.77 -2.14
CA LEU A 360 -14.21 -13.56 -2.70
C LEU A 360 -13.18 -12.64 -3.37
N ALA A 361 -11.94 -12.60 -2.87
CA ALA A 361 -10.87 -11.77 -3.43
C ALA A 361 -10.53 -12.12 -4.90
N LYS A 362 -10.83 -13.35 -5.34
CA LYS A 362 -10.68 -13.82 -6.73
C LYS A 362 -12.02 -13.95 -7.47
N SER A 363 -13.06 -13.27 -6.97
CA SER A 363 -14.36 -13.27 -7.62
C SER A 363 -14.45 -12.19 -8.71
N PRO A 364 -15.29 -12.38 -9.74
CA PRO A 364 -15.55 -11.37 -10.76
C PRO A 364 -16.04 -10.03 -10.20
N ILE A 365 -16.72 -10.05 -9.04
CA ILE A 365 -17.19 -8.83 -8.36
C ILE A 365 -16.00 -7.97 -7.92
N VAL A 366 -15.00 -8.59 -7.28
CA VAL A 366 -13.78 -7.89 -6.83
C VAL A 366 -12.95 -7.42 -8.03
N GLU A 367 -12.85 -8.23 -9.10
CA GLU A 367 -12.17 -7.80 -10.33
C GLU A 367 -12.78 -6.53 -10.92
N ASN A 368 -14.12 -6.42 -10.96
CA ASN A 368 -14.80 -5.24 -11.46
C ASN A 368 -14.63 -4.03 -10.53
N ILE A 369 -14.71 -4.22 -9.22
CA ILE A 369 -14.44 -3.18 -8.22
C ILE A 369 -12.99 -2.65 -8.38
N ASN A 370 -12.02 -3.55 -8.55
CA ASN A 370 -10.62 -3.19 -8.72
C ASN A 370 -10.33 -2.38 -9.98
N LYS A 371 -11.07 -2.59 -11.08
CA LYS A 371 -10.92 -1.76 -12.29
C LYS A 371 -11.12 -0.27 -11.97
N SER A 372 -12.08 0.05 -11.09
CA SER A 372 -12.34 1.43 -10.68
C SER A 372 -11.33 1.91 -9.62
N LEU A 373 -11.03 1.10 -8.61
CA LEU A 373 -10.13 1.48 -7.52
C LEU A 373 -8.68 1.71 -7.96
N LYS A 374 -8.21 0.99 -8.99
CA LYS A 374 -6.86 1.16 -9.54
C LYS A 374 -6.56 2.60 -9.94
N SER A 375 -7.56 3.34 -10.45
CA SER A 375 -7.42 4.75 -10.87
C SER A 375 -7.04 5.71 -9.73
N VAL A 376 -7.30 5.32 -8.48
CA VAL A 376 -6.97 6.09 -7.27
C VAL A 376 -5.88 5.42 -6.44
N GLY A 377 -5.17 4.45 -7.01
CA GLY A 377 -4.09 3.72 -6.35
C GLY A 377 -4.57 2.88 -5.17
N ILE A 378 -5.74 2.22 -5.28
CA ILE A 378 -6.27 1.27 -4.29
C ILE A 378 -6.53 -0.08 -4.98
N CYS A 379 -6.28 -1.19 -4.28
CA CYS A 379 -6.59 -2.52 -4.79
C CYS A 379 -7.09 -3.44 -3.67
N ILE A 380 -8.11 -4.25 -3.98
CA ILE A 380 -8.57 -5.32 -3.10
C ILE A 380 -7.83 -6.61 -3.43
N THR A 381 -7.12 -7.18 -2.46
CA THR A 381 -6.34 -8.42 -2.62
C THR A 381 -6.67 -9.45 -1.55
N ARG A 382 -6.15 -10.68 -1.72
CA ARG A 382 -6.17 -11.69 -0.65
C ARG A 382 -5.28 -11.25 0.50
N GLU A 383 -5.58 -11.72 1.70
CA GLU A 383 -4.73 -11.42 2.85
C GLU A 383 -3.31 -11.98 2.65
N GLY A 384 -2.30 -11.12 2.78
CA GLY A 384 -0.89 -11.47 2.54
C GLY A 384 -0.43 -11.45 1.08
N GLU A 385 -1.31 -11.11 0.12
CA GLU A 385 -0.93 -10.82 -1.26
C GLU A 385 -0.56 -9.33 -1.38
N SER A 386 0.72 -9.06 -1.69
CA SER A 386 1.20 -7.72 -1.97
C SER A 386 0.90 -7.37 -3.43
N SER A 387 -0.02 -6.43 -3.66
CA SER A 387 -0.03 -5.63 -4.90
C SER A 387 0.31 -4.17 -4.54
N VAL A 388 0.04 -3.19 -5.41
CA VAL A 388 0.42 -1.77 -5.30
C VAL A 388 0.14 -1.12 -3.93
N GLU A 389 0.69 0.07 -3.66
CA GLU A 389 0.38 0.85 -2.43
C GLU A 389 -1.15 0.95 -2.18
N ASN A 390 -1.55 0.89 -0.90
CA ASN A 390 -2.95 0.83 -0.42
C ASN A 390 -3.76 -0.44 -0.76
N ASN A 391 -3.16 -1.63 -0.60
CA ASN A 391 -3.94 -2.87 -0.59
C ASN A 391 -4.92 -2.93 0.57
N LEU A 392 -6.14 -3.35 0.28
CA LEU A 392 -7.16 -3.69 1.26
C LEU A 392 -7.51 -5.16 1.11
N SER A 393 -7.61 -5.91 2.19
CA SER A 393 -8.32 -7.19 2.12
C SER A 393 -9.81 -6.95 1.81
N VAL A 394 -10.51 -7.97 1.30
CA VAL A 394 -11.97 -7.92 1.12
C VAL A 394 -12.68 -7.45 2.40
N LEU A 395 -12.23 -7.95 3.55
CA LEU A 395 -12.78 -7.57 4.85
C LEU A 395 -12.52 -6.10 5.18
N GLU A 396 -11.31 -5.59 4.94
CA GLU A 396 -10.97 -4.19 5.20
C GLU A 396 -11.74 -3.22 4.32
N TYR A 397 -11.88 -3.55 3.03
CA TYR A 397 -12.67 -2.77 2.09
C TYR A 397 -14.14 -2.69 2.52
N ILE A 398 -14.77 -3.83 2.83
CA ILE A 398 -16.19 -3.84 3.26
C ILE A 398 -16.39 -3.12 4.59
N LYS A 399 -15.43 -3.21 5.51
CA LYS A 399 -15.47 -2.42 6.75
C LYS A 399 -15.46 -0.92 6.46
N LYS A 400 -14.66 -0.46 5.51
CA LYS A 400 -14.64 0.96 5.09
C LYS A 400 -15.94 1.35 4.37
N TYR A 401 -16.47 0.51 3.49
CA TYR A 401 -17.79 0.70 2.87
C TYR A 401 -18.89 0.91 3.94
N LEU A 402 -18.95 0.07 4.96
CA LEU A 402 -19.93 0.21 6.05
C LEU A 402 -19.74 1.50 6.87
N ILE A 403 -18.51 1.96 7.05
CA ILE A 403 -18.23 3.24 7.72
C ILE A 403 -18.77 4.41 6.88
N ILE A 404 -18.59 4.37 5.55
CA ILE A 404 -19.10 5.38 4.61
C ILE A 404 -20.63 5.41 4.63
N GLU A 405 -21.28 4.25 4.68
CA GLU A 405 -22.73 4.10 4.79
C GLU A 405 -23.29 4.44 6.19
N GLY A 406 -22.44 4.91 7.11
CA GLY A 406 -22.85 5.32 8.46
C GLY A 406 -23.25 4.15 9.36
N LYS A 407 -22.64 2.98 9.18
CA LYS A 407 -22.82 1.75 9.98
C LYS A 407 -21.50 1.34 10.68
N PRO A 408 -20.91 2.20 11.54
CA PRO A 408 -19.59 1.97 12.12
C PRO A 408 -19.54 0.81 13.14
N GLY A 409 -20.64 0.51 13.81
CA GLY A 409 -20.81 -0.62 14.72
C GLY A 409 -20.90 -1.94 13.95
N LYS A 410 -21.72 -2.00 12.88
CA LYS A 410 -21.74 -3.16 11.97
C LYS A 410 -20.37 -3.42 11.36
N SER A 411 -19.65 -2.37 10.95
CA SER A 411 -18.26 -2.49 10.47
C SER A 411 -17.34 -3.15 11.50
N LYS A 412 -17.49 -2.82 12.79
CA LYS A 412 -16.69 -3.42 13.86
C LYS A 412 -17.02 -4.88 14.12
N ASN A 413 -18.31 -5.23 14.08
CA ASN A 413 -18.82 -6.57 14.37
C ASN A 413 -19.38 -7.27 13.12
N LEU A 414 -18.67 -7.12 12.00
CA LEU A 414 -19.08 -7.65 10.71
C LEU A 414 -19.03 -9.18 10.70
N SER A 415 -20.14 -9.81 10.33
CA SER A 415 -20.18 -11.25 10.06
C SER A 415 -19.59 -11.54 8.69
N LYS A 416 -18.68 -12.53 8.60
CA LYS A 416 -18.07 -12.92 7.33
C LYS A 416 -19.09 -13.42 6.30
N ALA A 417 -20.18 -14.05 6.75
CA ALA A 417 -21.27 -14.53 5.89
C ALA A 417 -22.02 -13.41 5.15
N GLU A 418 -21.85 -12.14 5.54
CA GLU A 418 -22.47 -10.99 4.87
C GLU A 418 -21.56 -10.37 3.79
N LEU A 419 -20.30 -10.81 3.68
CA LEU A 419 -19.29 -10.16 2.82
C LEU A 419 -19.71 -10.10 1.35
N LYS A 420 -20.22 -11.22 0.80
CA LYS A 420 -20.62 -11.29 -0.60
C LYS A 420 -21.72 -10.28 -0.94
N GLY A 421 -22.79 -10.23 -0.13
CA GLY A 421 -23.89 -9.31 -0.37
C GLY A 421 -23.45 -7.84 -0.27
N LEU A 422 -22.58 -7.51 0.70
CA LEU A 422 -22.05 -6.16 0.86
C LEU A 422 -21.09 -5.77 -0.27
N LEU A 423 -20.32 -6.70 -0.84
CA LEU A 423 -19.51 -6.46 -2.03
C LEU A 423 -20.38 -6.08 -3.22
N GLU A 424 -21.43 -6.85 -3.48
CA GLU A 424 -22.40 -6.60 -4.56
C GLU A 424 -23.07 -5.23 -4.39
N GLU A 425 -23.48 -4.87 -3.17
CA GLU A 425 -24.02 -3.52 -2.90
C GLU A 425 -23.00 -2.41 -3.19
N SER A 426 -21.76 -2.59 -2.74
CA SER A 426 -20.71 -1.57 -2.87
C SER A 426 -20.31 -1.29 -4.32
N GLN A 427 -20.43 -2.27 -5.22
CA GLN A 427 -20.06 -2.12 -6.63
C GLN A 427 -20.82 -0.97 -7.31
N SER A 428 -22.10 -0.76 -6.93
CA SER A 428 -22.93 0.32 -7.46
C SER A 428 -22.50 1.74 -7.05
N LYS A 429 -21.61 1.86 -6.05
CA LYS A 429 -21.15 3.14 -5.49
C LYS A 429 -19.80 3.57 -6.00
N ILE A 430 -19.08 2.68 -6.68
CA ILE A 430 -17.65 2.87 -6.93
C ILE A 430 -17.36 3.90 -8.02
N GLU A 431 -18.32 4.18 -8.90
CA GLU A 431 -18.21 5.24 -9.91
C GLU A 431 -18.45 6.64 -9.32
N ASP A 432 -18.91 6.75 -8.06
CA ASP A 432 -19.11 8.04 -7.40
C ASP A 432 -17.79 8.61 -6.88
N TYR A 433 -17.35 9.72 -7.45
CA TYR A 433 -16.16 10.47 -7.01
C TYR A 433 -16.18 10.79 -5.50
N ASN A 434 -17.35 11.09 -4.94
CA ASN A 434 -17.51 11.36 -3.51
C ASN A 434 -17.24 10.10 -2.66
N TYR A 435 -17.62 8.92 -3.15
CA TYR A 435 -17.31 7.65 -2.49
C TYR A 435 -15.79 7.43 -2.44
N MET A 436 -15.09 7.64 -3.56
CA MET A 436 -13.63 7.51 -3.64
C MET A 436 -12.90 8.48 -2.72
N ARG A 437 -13.35 9.74 -2.67
CA ARG A 437 -12.83 10.72 -1.72
C ARG A 437 -13.00 10.25 -0.27
N LYS A 438 -14.18 9.74 0.09
CA LYS A 438 -14.45 9.22 1.44
C LYS A 438 -13.59 8.00 1.77
N LEU A 439 -13.35 7.11 0.81
CA LEU A 439 -12.49 5.94 0.98
C LEU A 439 -11.05 6.35 1.29
N ASN A 440 -10.51 7.34 0.58
CA ASN A 440 -9.18 7.90 0.84
C ASN A 440 -9.06 8.51 2.25
N ILE A 441 -10.07 9.28 2.69
CA ILE A 441 -10.11 9.81 4.08
C ILE A 441 -9.98 8.68 5.11
N LEU A 442 -10.62 7.54 4.87
CA LEU A 442 -10.55 6.39 5.79
C LEU A 442 -9.19 5.67 5.76
N ILE A 443 -8.46 5.73 4.64
CA ILE A 443 -7.08 5.21 4.55
C ILE A 443 -6.14 6.11 5.34
N GLU A 444 -6.24 7.44 5.18
CA GLU A 444 -5.46 8.41 5.97
C GLU A 444 -5.77 8.29 7.47
N LEU A 445 -7.04 8.09 7.83
CA LEU A 445 -7.46 7.81 9.21
C LEU A 445 -6.76 6.58 9.78
N ASP A 446 -6.62 5.49 9.01
CA ASP A 446 -5.94 4.29 9.48
C ASP A 446 -4.46 4.57 9.78
N GLN A 447 -3.80 5.42 8.98
CA GLN A 447 -2.41 5.83 9.23
C GLN A 447 -2.30 6.71 10.48
N TRP A 448 -3.16 7.73 10.60
CA TRP A 448 -3.21 8.62 11.77
C TRP A 448 -3.49 7.82 13.06
N TRP A 449 -4.45 6.90 13.03
CA TRP A 449 -4.82 6.07 14.18
C TRP A 449 -3.73 5.05 14.56
N LYS A 450 -2.95 4.54 13.59
CA LYS A 450 -1.79 3.65 13.84
C LYS A 450 -0.64 4.39 14.53
N GLY A 451 -0.56 5.71 14.41
CA GLY A 451 0.35 6.58 15.16
C GLY A 451 0.00 6.67 16.65
N ILE A 452 -0.29 5.55 17.31
CA ILE A 452 -0.89 5.39 18.66
C ILE A 452 -0.21 6.26 19.75
N LYS A 453 1.08 6.59 19.59
CA LYS A 453 1.78 7.55 20.48
C LYS A 453 1.16 8.96 20.47
N GLY A 454 0.46 9.32 19.39
CA GLY A 454 -0.27 10.57 19.24
C GLY A 454 -1.63 10.60 19.93
N LEU A 455 -2.22 9.48 20.36
CA LEU A 455 -3.52 9.48 21.06
C LEU A 455 -3.39 9.47 22.59
N GLU A 456 -2.22 9.11 23.14
CA GLU A 456 -1.96 9.05 24.59
C GLU A 456 -2.28 10.37 25.30
N HIS A 457 -2.04 11.49 24.63
CA HIS A 457 -2.30 12.79 25.21
C HIS A 457 -3.81 13.03 25.44
N PHE A 458 -4.72 12.48 24.62
CA PHE A 458 -6.16 12.62 24.84
C PHE A 458 -6.61 11.83 26.07
N ILE A 459 -5.93 10.70 26.34
CA ILE A 459 -6.17 9.88 27.53
C ILE A 459 -5.68 10.62 28.76
N ASN A 460 -4.48 11.20 28.71
CA ASN A 460 -3.91 11.98 29.82
C ASN A 460 -4.74 13.25 30.14
N ASP A 461 -5.39 13.83 29.13
CA ASP A 461 -6.26 15.01 29.30
C ASP A 461 -7.57 14.64 30.05
N ASP A 462 -8.13 13.43 29.83
CA ASP A 462 -9.34 12.91 30.50
C ASP A 462 -9.42 11.38 30.35
N ASP A 463 -9.31 10.65 31.46
CA ASP A 463 -9.34 9.17 31.50
C ASP A 463 -10.59 8.57 30.81
N SER A 464 -11.72 9.30 30.76
CA SER A 464 -12.91 8.84 30.05
C SER A 464 -12.75 8.77 28.52
N ASN A 465 -11.68 9.36 27.96
CA ASN A 465 -11.34 9.26 26.54
C ASN A 465 -10.71 7.92 26.16
N GLU A 466 -10.24 7.11 27.12
CA GLU A 466 -9.53 5.85 26.84
C GLU A 466 -10.37 4.92 25.95
N VAL A 467 -11.67 4.79 26.28
CA VAL A 467 -12.59 3.91 25.53
C VAL A 467 -12.75 4.40 24.09
N TYR A 468 -12.84 5.71 23.85
CA TYR A 468 -12.93 6.29 22.51
C TYR A 468 -11.63 6.11 21.72
N CYS A 469 -10.47 6.36 22.32
CA CYS A 469 -9.17 6.19 21.67
C CYS A 469 -8.90 4.72 21.29
N ARG A 470 -9.39 3.78 22.12
CA ARG A 470 -9.18 2.35 21.89
C ARG A 470 -10.18 1.75 20.91
N TYR A 471 -11.43 2.23 20.90
CA TYR A 471 -12.53 1.55 20.23
C TYR A 471 -13.32 2.41 19.22
N GLY A 472 -13.12 3.72 19.22
CA GLY A 472 -13.92 4.70 18.48
C GLY A 472 -13.54 4.96 17.04
N LYS A 473 -12.45 4.36 16.52
CA LYS A 473 -11.94 4.60 15.16
C LYS A 473 -13.03 4.61 14.09
N ASN A 474 -13.86 3.56 14.04
CA ASN A 474 -14.90 3.42 13.02
C ASN A 474 -15.96 4.53 13.13
N TYR A 475 -16.33 4.93 14.35
CA TYR A 475 -17.33 5.97 14.60
C TYR A 475 -16.80 7.34 14.24
N PHE A 476 -15.52 7.58 14.56
CA PHE A 476 -14.84 8.78 14.11
C PHE A 476 -14.72 8.80 12.58
N GLY A 477 -14.45 7.66 11.94
CA GLY A 477 -14.50 7.53 10.49
C GLY A 477 -15.85 7.93 9.90
N SER A 478 -16.95 7.42 10.44
CA SER A 478 -18.30 7.79 9.98
C SER A 478 -18.59 9.28 10.27
N TYR A 479 -18.15 9.80 11.42
CA TYR A 479 -18.25 11.21 11.76
C TYR A 479 -17.55 12.09 10.71
N LEU A 480 -16.31 11.75 10.32
CA LEU A 480 -15.53 12.51 9.34
C LEU A 480 -16.21 12.52 7.97
N VAL A 481 -16.57 11.34 7.44
CA VAL A 481 -17.14 11.22 6.08
C VAL A 481 -18.58 11.74 5.98
N SER A 482 -19.26 11.96 7.12
CA SER A 482 -20.60 12.54 7.17
C SER A 482 -20.65 14.06 7.07
N LYS A 483 -19.52 14.75 7.24
CA LYS A 483 -19.46 16.22 7.18
C LYS A 483 -19.01 16.65 5.78
N GLU A 484 -19.98 17.05 4.96
CA GLU A 484 -19.75 17.42 3.54
C GLU A 484 -18.77 18.60 3.37
N ASP A 485 -18.72 19.51 4.34
CA ASP A 485 -17.88 20.73 4.32
C ASP A 485 -16.51 20.57 5.01
N LEU A 486 -16.21 19.40 5.58
CA LEU A 486 -14.93 19.17 6.24
C LEU A 486 -13.92 18.63 5.24
N GLU A 487 -12.97 19.48 4.89
CA GLU A 487 -11.69 18.99 4.41
C GLU A 487 -10.90 18.47 5.60
N VAL A 488 -10.69 17.16 5.58
CA VAL A 488 -9.89 16.46 6.57
C VAL A 488 -8.43 16.69 6.19
N ASP A 489 -7.77 17.55 6.95
CA ASP A 489 -6.33 17.76 6.91
C ASP A 489 -5.75 17.08 8.17
N ILE A 490 -4.63 16.36 8.06
CA ILE A 490 -3.98 15.71 9.21
C ILE A 490 -3.72 16.71 10.34
N GLU A 491 -3.42 17.97 10.01
CA GLU A 491 -3.25 19.04 11.01
C GLU A 491 -4.54 19.39 11.78
N ASN A 492 -5.72 19.04 11.23
CA ASN A 492 -7.02 19.27 11.83
C ASN A 492 -7.61 18.01 12.50
N MET A 493 -7.02 16.83 12.29
CA MET A 493 -7.54 15.56 12.81
C MET A 493 -7.73 15.57 14.33
N ASP A 494 -6.79 16.15 15.08
CA ASP A 494 -6.88 16.29 16.54
C ASP A 494 -8.09 17.13 16.98
N ASN A 495 -8.35 18.24 16.28
CA ASN A 495 -9.47 19.13 16.59
C ASN A 495 -10.80 18.47 16.24
N LEU A 496 -10.87 17.79 15.10
CA LEU A 496 -12.05 17.02 14.68
C LEU A 496 -12.32 15.88 15.67
N PHE A 497 -11.27 15.21 16.14
CA PHE A 497 -11.40 14.16 17.13
C PHE A 497 -11.88 14.71 18.48
N ASN A 498 -11.36 15.85 18.93
CA ASN A 498 -11.87 16.54 20.12
C ASN A 498 -13.36 16.88 20.01
N LYS A 499 -13.81 17.42 18.87
CA LYS A 499 -15.23 17.72 18.64
C LYS A 499 -16.08 16.45 18.67
N PHE A 500 -15.60 15.39 18.02
CA PHE A 500 -16.21 14.07 18.09
C PHE A 500 -16.37 13.59 19.55
N LEU A 501 -15.31 13.68 20.38
CA LEU A 501 -15.38 13.29 21.79
C LEU A 501 -16.46 14.08 22.55
N VAL A 502 -16.51 15.39 22.36
CA VAL A 502 -17.49 16.28 23.01
C VAL A 502 -18.91 15.92 22.58
N GLU A 503 -19.17 15.84 21.28
CA GLU A 503 -20.48 15.56 20.71
C GLU A 503 -20.99 14.17 21.17
N PHE A 504 -20.13 13.15 21.17
CA PHE A 504 -20.51 11.80 21.58
C PHE A 504 -20.65 11.64 23.10
N LYS A 505 -19.83 12.31 23.90
CA LYS A 505 -20.01 12.34 25.37
C LYS A 505 -21.30 13.04 25.79
N ALA A 506 -21.75 14.05 25.02
CA ALA A 506 -23.02 14.71 25.26
C ALA A 506 -24.21 13.79 24.99
N ILE A 507 -24.09 12.86 24.04
CA ILE A 507 -25.11 11.84 23.75
C ILE A 507 -25.11 10.76 24.84
N LYS A 508 -23.92 10.26 25.19
CA LYS A 508 -23.75 9.23 26.21
C LYS A 508 -22.48 9.47 27.01
N SER A 509 -22.66 9.88 28.27
CA SER A 509 -21.57 10.27 29.17
C SER A 509 -20.60 9.14 29.52
N LYS A 510 -21.07 7.88 29.54
CA LYS A 510 -20.24 6.69 29.74
C LYS A 510 -20.50 5.68 28.64
N VAL A 511 -19.50 5.47 27.81
CA VAL A 511 -19.49 4.46 26.74
C VAL A 511 -18.60 3.29 27.12
N SER A 512 -18.86 2.15 26.52
CA SER A 512 -18.15 0.88 26.70
C SER A 512 -17.83 0.26 25.33
N LEU A 513 -17.07 -0.84 25.31
CA LEU A 513 -16.81 -1.58 24.07
C LEU A 513 -18.10 -1.98 23.34
N GLU A 514 -19.15 -2.37 24.07
CA GLU A 514 -20.42 -2.82 23.47
C GLU A 514 -21.13 -1.71 22.69
N ASP A 515 -20.97 -0.45 23.11
CA ASP A 515 -21.54 0.70 22.41
C ASP A 515 -20.88 0.93 21.04
N PHE A 516 -19.63 0.48 20.86
CA PHE A 516 -18.92 0.56 19.59
C PHE A 516 -19.12 -0.68 18.70
N LYS A 517 -19.85 -1.70 19.16
CA LYS A 517 -20.18 -2.91 18.38
C LYS A 517 -21.53 -2.80 17.67
N LYS A 518 -22.29 -1.73 17.91
CA LYS A 518 -23.66 -1.57 17.43
C LYS A 518 -23.93 -0.13 17.02
N ASP A 519 -24.68 0.06 15.94
CA ASP A 519 -24.85 1.38 15.34
C ASP A 519 -25.67 2.38 16.18
N GLU A 520 -26.29 1.96 17.29
CA GLU A 520 -27.22 2.82 18.06
C GLU A 520 -26.59 4.14 18.54
N LEU A 521 -25.33 4.12 18.99
CA LEU A 521 -24.65 5.36 19.42
C LEU A 521 -24.50 6.35 18.25
N TYR A 522 -24.29 5.84 17.03
CA TYR A 522 -24.18 6.67 15.83
C TYR A 522 -25.55 7.11 15.31
N GLU A 523 -26.58 6.27 15.44
CA GLU A 523 -27.96 6.67 15.15
C GLU A 523 -28.43 7.80 16.07
N LEU A 524 -28.15 7.71 17.38
CA LEU A 524 -28.43 8.78 18.34
C LEU A 524 -27.69 10.07 17.97
N TYR A 525 -26.46 9.96 17.48
CA TYR A 525 -25.73 11.10 16.94
C TYR A 525 -26.46 11.75 15.76
N LYS A 526 -26.84 10.96 14.74
CA LYS A 526 -27.60 11.46 13.58
C LYS A 526 -28.94 12.08 13.99
N GLU A 527 -29.64 11.52 14.98
CA GLU A 527 -30.85 12.11 15.52
C GLU A 527 -30.60 13.44 16.24
N SER A 528 -29.52 13.54 17.00
CA SER A 528 -29.16 14.76 17.73
C SER A 528 -28.89 15.92 16.76
N LEU A 529 -28.29 15.65 15.60
CA LEU A 529 -28.09 16.63 14.52
C LEU A 529 -29.43 17.12 13.95
N LYS A 530 -30.41 16.22 13.79
CA LYS A 530 -31.75 16.58 13.30
C LYS A 530 -32.56 17.40 14.32
N LYS A 531 -32.36 17.15 15.62
CA LYS A 531 -33.09 17.81 16.73
C LYS A 531 -32.46 19.15 17.12
N ASN A 532 -31.14 19.32 17.00
CA ASN A 532 -30.42 20.55 17.33
C ASN A 532 -30.05 21.35 16.08
N SER A 533 -31.03 22.07 15.51
CA SER A 533 -30.77 23.19 14.59
C SER A 533 -30.47 24.52 15.32
N LYS A 534 -30.39 24.51 16.67
CA LYS A 534 -29.94 25.62 17.51
C LYS A 534 -28.78 25.15 18.39
N SER A 535 -27.60 25.74 18.19
CA SER A 535 -26.36 25.34 18.84
C SER A 535 -26.38 25.53 20.36
N LEU A 536 -25.72 24.63 21.08
CA LEU A 536 -25.45 24.61 22.54
C LEU A 536 -24.49 25.74 23.03
N CYS A 537 -24.52 26.92 22.42
CA CYS A 537 -23.45 27.91 22.53
C CYS A 537 -23.97 29.21 23.14
N GLU A 538 -23.36 29.63 24.26
CA GLU A 538 -23.79 30.79 25.06
C GLU A 538 -22.95 32.05 24.78
N ARG A 539 -21.81 31.94 24.07
CA ARG A 539 -20.84 33.04 23.86
C ARG A 539 -20.32 33.13 22.42
N GLU A 540 -20.14 34.34 21.92
CA GLU A 540 -19.60 34.64 20.59
C GLU A 540 -18.07 34.84 20.61
N VAL A 541 -17.42 34.82 19.45
CA VAL A 541 -15.96 35.04 19.30
C VAL A 541 -15.51 36.38 19.89
N LYS A 542 -16.40 37.37 19.89
CA LYS A 542 -16.21 38.71 20.48
C LYS A 542 -15.97 38.70 21.98
N ASP A 543 -16.43 37.64 22.66
CA ASP A 543 -16.34 37.50 24.11
C ASP A 543 -14.96 36.99 24.58
N ILE A 544 -14.02 36.76 23.64
CA ILE A 544 -12.67 36.29 23.96
C ILE A 544 -11.81 37.44 24.51
N ASP A 545 -11.35 37.32 25.75
CA ASP A 545 -10.30 38.19 26.28
C ASP A 545 -8.94 37.78 25.68
N LYS A 546 -8.43 38.62 24.77
CA LYS A 546 -7.15 38.42 24.09
C LYS A 546 -5.96 38.25 25.05
N ARG A 547 -5.95 38.97 26.17
CA ARG A 547 -4.86 38.88 27.17
C ARG A 547 -4.93 37.59 27.95
N GLU A 548 -6.15 37.18 28.33
CA GLU A 548 -6.38 35.90 28.98
C GLU A 548 -5.93 34.74 28.07
N LEU A 549 -6.29 34.79 26.78
CA LEU A 549 -5.90 33.78 25.81
C LEU A 549 -4.37 33.75 25.58
N CYS A 550 -3.69 34.90 25.47
CA CYS A 550 -2.22 34.94 25.41
C CYS A 550 -1.58 34.28 26.63
N ASN A 551 -2.06 34.59 27.83
CA ASN A 551 -1.56 33.98 29.07
C ASN A 551 -1.83 32.48 29.08
N TYR A 552 -3.01 32.05 28.65
CA TYR A 552 -3.35 30.63 28.54
C TYR A 552 -2.42 29.90 27.56
N ILE A 553 -2.13 30.49 26.40
CA ILE A 553 -1.20 29.93 25.42
C ILE A 553 0.20 29.79 26.01
N ASN A 554 0.72 30.84 26.65
CA ASN A 554 2.06 30.84 27.23
C ASN A 554 2.21 29.83 28.39
N ASN A 555 1.17 29.67 29.22
CA ASN A 555 1.19 28.77 30.37
C ASN A 555 1.05 27.29 30.02
N ASN A 556 0.48 26.95 28.85
CA ASN A 556 0.20 25.56 28.46
C ASN A 556 1.11 25.05 27.33
N ARG A 557 2.22 25.74 27.04
CA ARG A 557 3.13 25.43 25.91
C ARG A 557 4.16 24.31 26.20
N SER A 558 4.10 23.67 27.38
CA SER A 558 5.23 22.99 28.01
C SER A 558 5.80 21.75 27.32
N SER A 559 5.08 21.05 26.44
CA SER A 559 5.67 20.07 25.50
C SER A 559 4.60 19.39 24.63
N GLN A 560 4.94 19.07 23.37
CA GLN A 560 4.20 18.21 22.41
C GLN A 560 2.88 18.71 21.78
N TYR A 561 2.25 19.78 22.23
CA TYR A 561 0.96 20.25 21.65
C TYR A 561 1.13 21.34 20.56
N THR A 562 0.28 21.33 19.52
CA THR A 562 0.17 22.42 18.52
C THR A 562 -0.64 23.60 19.08
N ILE A 563 -0.30 24.84 18.71
CA ILE A 563 -0.97 26.06 19.21
C ILE A 563 -2.48 26.07 18.93
N ALA A 564 -2.90 25.55 17.77
CA ALA A 564 -4.31 25.41 17.42
C ALA A 564 -5.08 24.58 18.46
N LYS A 565 -4.48 23.49 18.97
CA LYS A 565 -5.10 22.68 20.01
C LYS A 565 -5.23 23.44 21.34
N ILE A 566 -4.22 24.22 21.73
CA ILE A 566 -4.29 25.04 22.97
C ILE A 566 -5.45 26.04 22.88
N ILE A 567 -5.62 26.70 21.74
CA ILE A 567 -6.75 27.60 21.49
C ILE A 567 -8.07 26.83 21.52
N SER A 568 -8.15 25.66 20.87
CA SER A 568 -9.35 24.82 20.90
C SER A 568 -9.76 24.46 22.34
N ASN A 569 -8.80 24.09 23.20
CA ASN A 569 -9.05 23.80 24.61
C ASN A 569 -9.58 25.02 25.37
N TYR A 570 -9.02 26.21 25.12
CA TYR A 570 -9.51 27.46 25.70
C TYR A 570 -10.95 27.76 25.27
N LEU A 571 -11.25 27.66 23.97
CA LEU A 571 -12.59 27.91 23.43
C LEU A 571 -13.61 26.96 24.05
N MET A 572 -13.27 25.68 24.15
CA MET A 572 -14.08 24.66 24.81
C MET A 572 -14.33 24.97 26.29
N LYS A 573 -13.27 25.29 27.05
CA LYS A 573 -13.38 25.65 28.48
C LYS A 573 -14.31 26.85 28.70
N ASN A 574 -14.31 27.79 27.76
CA ASN A 574 -15.14 28.99 27.81
C ASN A 574 -16.48 28.89 27.07
N LYS A 575 -16.83 27.70 26.56
CA LYS A 575 -18.04 27.41 25.78
C LYS A 575 -18.23 28.34 24.56
N ILE A 576 -17.13 28.71 23.91
CA ILE A 576 -17.11 29.55 22.71
C ILE A 576 -17.09 28.64 21.49
N ASN A 577 -18.07 28.76 20.61
CA ASN A 577 -18.20 27.87 19.46
C ASN A 577 -17.61 28.47 18.20
N ILE A 578 -16.57 27.81 17.70
CA ILE A 578 -15.96 28.12 16.41
C ILE A 578 -15.87 26.83 15.61
N ASN A 579 -16.63 26.76 14.52
CA ASN A 579 -16.70 25.57 13.66
C ASN A 579 -15.37 25.31 12.97
N TYR A 580 -14.67 26.36 12.55
CA TYR A 580 -13.39 26.29 11.88
C TYR A 580 -12.60 27.56 12.16
N PHE A 581 -11.33 27.41 12.54
CA PHE A 581 -10.40 28.52 12.67
C PHE A 581 -9.00 28.13 12.22
N ARG A 582 -8.19 29.14 11.89
CA ARG A 582 -6.76 28.98 11.63
C ARG A 582 -5.92 29.86 12.56
N VAL A 583 -4.66 29.50 12.72
CA VAL A 583 -3.69 30.25 13.51
C VAL A 583 -2.62 30.79 12.58
N ILE A 584 -2.36 32.09 12.62
CA ILE A 584 -1.29 32.74 11.87
C ILE A 584 -0.25 33.24 12.86
N ALA A 585 0.98 32.73 12.73
CA ALA A 585 2.09 33.17 13.56
C ALA A 585 2.83 34.35 12.88
N MET A 586 3.07 35.40 13.65
CA MET A 586 3.86 36.56 13.25
C MET A 586 5.10 36.70 14.15
N TYR A 587 6.21 37.16 13.59
CA TYR A 587 7.44 37.49 14.29
C TYR A 587 7.97 38.84 13.81
N ASN A 588 8.12 39.80 14.72
CA ASN A 588 8.52 41.17 14.41
C ASN A 588 7.67 41.79 13.28
N GLY A 589 6.35 41.60 13.33
CA GLY A 589 5.41 42.13 12.34
C GLY A 589 5.53 41.48 10.95
N ARG A 590 6.10 40.27 10.85
CA ARG A 590 6.20 39.47 9.62
C ARG A 590 5.48 38.14 9.80
N VAL A 591 4.69 37.76 8.80
CA VAL A 591 4.03 36.45 8.77
C VAL A 591 5.10 35.36 8.61
N LYS A 592 5.06 34.34 9.47
CA LYS A 592 6.05 33.26 9.50
C LYS A 592 6.00 32.38 8.24
N GLU A 593 4.80 31.96 7.86
CA GLU A 593 4.56 30.96 6.81
C GLU A 593 3.49 31.44 5.82
N ALA A 594 3.61 31.01 4.56
CA ALA A 594 2.55 31.22 3.58
C ALA A 594 1.31 30.40 3.97
N TYR A 595 0.13 30.79 3.50
CA TYR A 595 -1.12 30.14 3.85
C TYR A 595 -1.43 29.05 2.81
N PRO A 596 -1.43 27.75 3.17
CA PRO A 596 -1.80 26.70 2.26
C PRO A 596 -3.32 26.61 2.11
N PHE A 597 -3.78 26.50 0.87
CA PHE A 597 -5.14 26.07 0.58
C PHE A 597 -5.26 24.54 0.68
N PRO A 598 -6.49 24.00 0.64
CA PRO A 598 -6.74 22.56 0.63
C PRO A 598 -6.23 21.88 -0.65
N ASN A 599 -5.78 20.63 -0.57
CA ASN A 599 -5.24 19.90 -1.73
C ASN A 599 -6.29 19.70 -2.83
N THR A 600 -7.54 19.49 -2.43
CA THR A 600 -8.74 19.41 -3.28
C THR A 600 -8.90 20.60 -4.23
N THR A 601 -8.54 21.82 -3.82
CA THR A 601 -8.61 23.02 -4.69
C THR A 601 -7.69 22.94 -5.90
N PHE A 602 -6.62 22.14 -5.80
CA PHE A 602 -5.70 21.89 -6.90
C PHE A 602 -6.03 20.55 -7.58
N SER A 603 -6.39 19.53 -6.80
CA SER A 603 -6.70 18.19 -7.34
C SER A 603 -7.91 18.14 -8.25
N GLU A 604 -8.88 19.04 -8.07
CA GLU A 604 -10.02 19.17 -9.00
C GLU A 604 -9.58 19.39 -10.46
N LEU A 605 -8.41 20.01 -10.69
CA LEU A 605 -7.90 20.28 -12.02
C LEU A 605 -7.53 19.01 -12.79
N TYR A 606 -7.16 17.92 -12.12
CA TYR A 606 -6.76 16.68 -12.79
C TYR A 606 -7.65 15.47 -12.45
N GLN A 607 -8.41 15.51 -11.36
CA GLN A 607 -9.31 14.43 -10.96
C GLN A 607 -10.71 14.55 -11.58
N SER A 608 -11.09 15.74 -12.04
CA SER A 608 -12.40 16.01 -12.66
C SER A 608 -12.28 16.32 -14.15
N LYS A 609 -11.28 15.75 -14.82
CA LYS A 609 -11.08 15.87 -16.28
C LYS A 609 -11.89 14.80 -17.02
N GLU A 610 -12.39 15.12 -18.20
CA GLU A 610 -13.02 14.13 -19.08
C GLU A 610 -11.94 13.23 -19.71
N GLU A 611 -12.34 12.03 -20.14
CA GLU A 611 -11.44 11.09 -20.81
C GLU A 611 -10.86 11.72 -22.08
N GLY A 612 -9.52 11.72 -22.19
CA GLY A 612 -8.80 12.38 -23.28
C GLY A 612 -8.45 13.86 -23.04
N GLU A 613 -8.77 14.43 -21.88
CA GLU A 613 -8.37 15.80 -21.52
C GLU A 613 -7.17 15.86 -20.57
N ASN A 614 -6.39 16.95 -20.69
CA ASN A 614 -5.21 17.21 -19.85
C ASN A 614 -5.56 17.89 -18.52
N VAL A 615 -6.67 18.63 -18.47
CA VAL A 615 -7.12 19.41 -17.32
C VAL A 615 -8.65 19.48 -17.32
N SER A 616 -9.24 19.69 -16.15
CA SER A 616 -10.68 19.88 -16.02
C SER A 616 -11.14 21.16 -16.73
N ARG A 617 -12.29 21.07 -17.40
CA ARG A 617 -12.98 22.22 -18.02
C ARG A 617 -13.57 23.21 -17.03
N ILE A 618 -13.49 22.95 -15.71
CA ILE A 618 -14.03 23.83 -14.66
C ILE A 618 -13.51 25.26 -14.85
N ASP A 619 -14.45 26.21 -14.78
CA ASP A 619 -14.17 27.65 -14.73
C ASP A 619 -13.82 28.08 -13.30
N PHE A 620 -12.95 29.08 -13.17
CA PHE A 620 -12.54 29.59 -11.84
C PHE A 620 -13.74 29.87 -10.92
N LYS A 621 -14.81 30.49 -11.43
CA LYS A 621 -15.99 30.84 -10.61
C LYS A 621 -16.68 29.61 -9.97
N GLU A 622 -16.54 28.44 -10.59
CA GLU A 622 -17.17 27.20 -10.14
C GLU A 622 -16.20 26.30 -9.36
N SER A 623 -14.90 26.59 -9.45
CA SER A 623 -13.81 25.87 -8.78
C SER A 623 -13.92 25.88 -7.25
N LEU A 624 -13.40 24.82 -6.62
CA LEU A 624 -13.18 24.76 -5.18
C LEU A 624 -12.19 25.85 -4.73
N PHE A 625 -11.20 26.20 -5.55
CA PHE A 625 -10.28 27.29 -5.21
C PHE A 625 -11.01 28.62 -5.04
N ALA A 626 -11.93 29.00 -5.95
CA ALA A 626 -12.71 30.23 -5.79
C ALA A 626 -13.63 30.19 -4.57
N LYS A 627 -14.23 29.02 -4.26
CA LYS A 627 -15.04 28.85 -3.04
C LYS A 627 -14.20 29.10 -1.79
N GLU A 628 -12.96 28.61 -1.74
CA GLU A 628 -12.04 28.85 -0.62
C GLU A 628 -11.54 30.30 -0.54
N ILE A 629 -11.42 31.01 -1.67
CA ILE A 629 -11.11 32.45 -1.68
C ILE A 629 -12.25 33.26 -1.04
N GLU A 630 -13.50 32.92 -1.37
CA GLU A 630 -14.70 33.59 -0.84
C GLU A 630 -15.05 33.15 0.59
N ARG A 631 -14.57 32.00 1.04
CA ARG A 631 -14.87 31.43 2.36
C ARG A 631 -14.50 32.41 3.49
N GLU A 632 -15.46 32.65 4.37
CA GLU A 632 -15.25 33.42 5.61
C GLU A 632 -14.97 32.46 6.77
N PHE A 633 -13.91 32.73 7.54
CA PHE A 633 -13.56 31.95 8.73
C PHE A 633 -12.81 32.76 9.78
N THR A 634 -12.75 32.24 11.01
CA THR A 634 -12.04 32.91 12.10
C THR A 634 -10.53 32.65 12.02
N VAL A 635 -9.72 33.69 12.21
CA VAL A 635 -8.26 33.57 12.32
C VAL A 635 -7.77 34.17 13.63
N PHE A 636 -6.91 33.43 14.33
CA PHE A 636 -6.12 33.91 15.46
C PHE A 636 -4.72 34.30 14.97
N VAL A 637 -4.40 35.58 15.03
CA VAL A 637 -3.10 36.13 14.66
C VAL A 637 -2.28 36.30 15.93
N ILE A 638 -1.14 35.64 16.04
CA ILE A 638 -0.31 35.66 17.26
C ILE A 638 1.04 36.28 16.93
N GLU A 639 1.35 37.40 17.59
CA GLU A 639 2.67 38.02 17.53
C GLU A 639 3.59 37.36 18.57
N TRP A 640 4.64 36.72 18.09
CA TRP A 640 5.65 36.06 18.91
C TRP A 640 6.87 36.95 19.09
N LYS A 641 7.37 37.00 20.32
CA LYS A 641 8.68 37.57 20.65
C LYS A 641 9.58 36.56 21.31
N ASP A 642 10.87 36.71 21.09
CA ASP A 642 11.88 35.91 21.76
C ASP A 642 12.38 36.63 23.01
N ARG A 643 12.58 35.88 24.08
CA ARG A 643 13.30 36.31 25.28
C ARG A 643 14.31 35.23 25.69
N GLU A 644 15.30 35.60 26.48
CA GLU A 644 16.16 34.62 27.14
C GLU A 644 15.54 34.17 28.46
N ASP A 645 15.64 32.88 28.76
CA ASP A 645 15.31 32.34 30.07
C ASP A 645 16.45 32.53 31.07
N GLU A 646 16.22 32.11 32.31
CA GLU A 646 17.18 32.22 33.41
C GLU A 646 18.49 31.44 33.15
N ASN A 647 18.51 30.53 32.17
CA ASN A 647 19.65 29.72 31.75
C ASN A 647 20.29 30.22 30.43
N GLY A 648 19.83 31.35 29.89
CA GLY A 648 20.31 31.90 28.61
C GLY A 648 19.76 31.20 27.36
N ASN A 649 18.74 30.35 27.48
CA ASN A 649 18.07 29.74 26.33
C ASN A 649 17.05 30.69 25.74
N LYS A 650 16.99 30.73 24.42
CA LYS A 650 16.00 31.52 23.67
C LYS A 650 14.63 30.85 23.75
N ILE A 651 13.66 31.51 24.38
CA ILE A 651 12.26 31.08 24.48
C ILE A 651 11.37 32.09 23.78
N SER A 652 10.55 31.64 22.83
CA SER A 652 9.52 32.49 22.24
C SER A 652 8.29 32.57 23.16
N PHE A 653 7.58 33.69 23.21
CA PHE A 653 6.32 33.86 23.93
C PHE A 653 5.33 34.66 23.08
N ALA A 654 4.04 34.39 23.25
CA ALA A 654 2.97 35.15 22.60
C ALA A 654 2.86 36.50 23.30
N GLU A 655 3.25 37.57 22.61
CA GLU A 655 3.20 38.94 23.13
C GLU A 655 1.80 39.52 22.96
N ASN A 656 1.23 39.39 21.76
CA ASN A 656 -0.06 39.93 21.42
C ASN A 656 -0.85 38.94 20.56
N LEU A 657 -2.17 39.08 20.59
CA LEU A 657 -3.09 38.24 19.84
C LEU A 657 -4.22 39.10 19.28
N ASP A 658 -4.46 38.95 17.98
CA ASP A 658 -5.62 39.51 17.30
C ASP A 658 -6.53 38.40 16.78
N ILE A 659 -7.83 38.73 16.69
CA ILE A 659 -8.87 37.80 16.26
C ILE A 659 -9.62 38.47 15.13
N ILE A 660 -9.64 37.82 13.97
CA ILE A 660 -10.37 38.26 12.79
C ILE A 660 -11.49 37.25 12.56
N GLU A 661 -12.72 37.64 12.91
CA GLU A 661 -13.89 36.74 12.83
C GLU A 661 -14.26 36.32 11.41
N LYS A 662 -14.07 37.23 10.44
CA LYS A 662 -14.46 37.06 9.04
C LYS A 662 -13.25 37.21 8.12
N PHE A 663 -12.23 36.39 8.34
CA PHE A 663 -11.08 36.34 7.44
C PHE A 663 -11.48 35.66 6.12
N SER A 664 -11.11 36.27 4.99
CA SER A 664 -11.39 35.80 3.64
C SER A 664 -10.40 36.43 2.67
N PHE A 665 -10.04 35.72 1.61
CA PHE A 665 -9.15 36.21 0.58
C PHE A 665 -9.86 36.97 -0.55
N LYS A 666 -11.18 37.22 -0.43
CA LYS A 666 -12.01 37.81 -1.48
C LYS A 666 -11.55 39.16 -2.05
N LEU A 667 -10.77 39.94 -1.29
CA LEU A 667 -10.14 41.17 -1.82
C LEU A 667 -9.17 40.88 -2.97
N TYR A 668 -8.60 39.67 -3.01
CA TYR A 668 -7.63 39.25 -4.01
C TYR A 668 -8.20 38.26 -5.03
N THR A 669 -9.54 38.15 -5.17
CA THR A 669 -10.19 37.23 -6.12
C THR A 669 -9.65 37.38 -7.55
N LYS A 670 -9.34 38.61 -7.99
CA LYS A 670 -8.71 38.85 -9.29
C LYS A 670 -7.34 38.17 -9.44
N TYR A 671 -6.50 38.25 -8.41
CA TYR A 671 -5.17 37.62 -8.41
C TYR A 671 -5.27 36.09 -8.27
N ALA A 672 -6.22 35.60 -7.47
CA ALA A 672 -6.50 34.17 -7.37
C ALA A 672 -6.93 33.58 -8.72
N LYS A 673 -7.83 34.27 -9.45
CA LYS A 673 -8.21 33.88 -10.81
C LYS A 673 -7.00 33.82 -11.74
N GLN A 674 -6.14 34.83 -11.72
CA GLN A 674 -4.93 34.85 -12.56
C GLN A 674 -4.04 33.64 -12.28
N VAL A 675 -3.78 33.32 -11.01
CA VAL A 675 -2.96 32.15 -10.62
C VAL A 675 -3.63 30.85 -11.01
N PHE A 676 -4.95 30.74 -10.87
CA PHE A 676 -5.73 29.58 -11.32
C PHE A 676 -5.63 29.37 -12.83
N ASP A 677 -5.83 30.43 -13.62
CA ASP A 677 -5.76 30.39 -15.09
C ASP A 677 -4.35 29.98 -15.56
N ILE A 678 -3.28 30.56 -15.01
CA ILE A 678 -1.89 30.17 -15.32
C ILE A 678 -1.62 28.71 -14.95
N THR A 679 -2.21 28.25 -13.84
CA THR A 679 -2.07 26.86 -13.42
C THR A 679 -2.76 25.94 -14.42
N LYS A 680 -3.94 26.30 -14.93
CA LYS A 680 -4.65 25.57 -15.99
C LYS A 680 -3.84 25.54 -17.30
N GLU A 681 -3.26 26.67 -17.69
CA GLU A 681 -2.34 26.75 -18.85
C GLU A 681 -1.14 25.80 -18.69
N ALA A 682 -0.60 25.66 -17.47
CA ALA A 682 0.49 24.73 -17.20
C ALA A 682 0.07 23.26 -17.43
N PHE A 683 -1.15 22.88 -17.02
CA PHE A 683 -1.70 21.55 -17.32
C PHE A 683 -1.95 21.38 -18.83
N GLU A 684 -2.51 22.38 -19.51
CA GLU A 684 -2.74 22.31 -20.97
C GLU A 684 -1.43 22.14 -21.75
N ALA A 685 -0.38 22.83 -21.32
CA ALA A 685 0.96 22.76 -21.91
C ALA A 685 1.78 21.53 -21.47
N GLY A 686 1.40 20.84 -20.39
CA GLY A 686 2.19 19.77 -19.80
C GLY A 686 3.54 20.23 -19.24
N ASP A 687 3.64 21.47 -18.75
CA ASP A 687 4.89 22.03 -18.21
C ASP A 687 4.70 22.61 -16.81
N GLU A 688 5.14 21.84 -15.79
CA GLU A 688 5.03 22.26 -14.39
C GLU A 688 5.90 23.48 -14.04
N SER A 689 6.88 23.83 -14.88
CA SER A 689 7.76 24.98 -14.63
C SER A 689 7.01 26.31 -14.77
N ILE A 690 5.85 26.31 -15.45
CA ILE A 690 4.93 27.43 -15.63
C ILE A 690 4.19 27.77 -14.33
N PHE A 691 4.08 26.83 -13.40
CA PHE A 691 3.34 27.06 -12.16
C PHE A 691 3.80 28.34 -11.44
N PRO A 692 2.85 29.21 -11.02
CA PRO A 692 3.21 30.44 -10.33
C PRO A 692 4.04 30.15 -9.07
N LYS A 693 5.22 30.74 -8.97
CA LYS A 693 6.12 30.62 -7.82
C LYS A 693 5.91 31.77 -6.85
N SER A 694 6.33 31.57 -5.60
CA SER A 694 6.25 32.63 -4.58
C SER A 694 7.08 33.88 -4.95
N SER A 695 8.12 33.71 -5.77
CA SER A 695 8.95 34.78 -6.32
C SER A 695 8.28 35.61 -7.41
N ASP A 696 7.19 35.15 -8.00
CA ASP A 696 6.57 35.78 -9.18
C ASP A 696 5.65 36.96 -8.81
N ASP A 697 5.54 37.28 -7.52
CA ASP A 697 4.74 38.37 -6.94
C ASP A 697 3.24 38.40 -7.33
N LYS A 698 2.66 37.25 -7.67
CA LYS A 698 1.25 37.12 -8.08
C LYS A 698 0.24 37.01 -6.93
N LYS A 699 0.59 37.46 -5.72
CA LYS A 699 -0.15 37.32 -4.44
C LYS A 699 -0.44 35.88 -3.97
N PHE A 700 -0.64 34.94 -4.88
CA PHE A 700 -0.76 33.50 -4.66
C PHE A 700 0.29 32.76 -5.48
N HIS A 701 0.55 31.50 -5.11
CA HIS A 701 1.47 30.63 -5.84
C HIS A 701 1.03 29.16 -5.70
N VAL A 702 1.60 28.30 -6.52
CA VAL A 702 1.46 26.85 -6.41
C VAL A 702 2.71 26.30 -5.74
N ARG A 703 2.53 25.51 -4.69
CA ARG A 703 3.63 24.86 -3.97
C ARG A 703 3.17 23.54 -3.39
N THR A 704 4.12 22.66 -3.14
CA THR A 704 3.91 21.37 -2.50
C THR A 704 3.23 21.51 -1.13
N LYS A 705 2.18 20.73 -0.89
CA LYS A 705 1.56 20.47 0.42
C LYS A 705 1.27 18.97 0.56
N ALA A 706 2.34 18.22 0.45
CA ALA A 706 2.36 16.78 0.48
C ALA A 706 2.72 16.33 1.92
N LEU A 707 2.06 15.29 2.44
CA LEU A 707 2.29 14.77 3.82
C LEU A 707 3.74 14.35 4.07
N ASN A 708 4.36 13.94 2.99
CA ASN A 708 5.73 13.56 2.80
C ASN A 708 6.00 13.75 1.29
N SER A 709 7.21 13.50 0.82
CA SER A 709 7.46 13.64 -0.60
C SER A 709 6.63 12.64 -1.45
N GLU A 710 6.07 11.57 -0.85
CA GLU A 710 5.43 10.39 -1.50
C GLU A 710 4.03 10.70 -2.06
N ASP A 711 3.37 11.71 -1.48
CA ASP A 711 2.02 12.13 -1.84
C ASP A 711 2.06 12.91 -3.18
N THR A 712 1.89 12.18 -4.30
CA THR A 712 2.10 12.64 -5.69
C THR A 712 0.88 12.37 -6.58
N PHE A 713 0.87 12.93 -7.80
CA PHE A 713 -0.13 12.65 -8.83
C PHE A 713 0.48 12.79 -10.24
N GLU A 714 -0.15 12.16 -11.23
CA GLU A 714 0.28 12.25 -12.62
C GLU A 714 -0.12 13.59 -13.25
N PHE A 715 0.88 14.35 -13.70
CA PHE A 715 0.66 15.61 -14.40
C PHE A 715 0.39 15.38 -15.90
N SER A 716 -0.06 16.40 -16.62
CA SER A 716 -0.51 16.28 -18.02
C SER A 716 0.57 15.86 -19.03
N ASN A 717 1.84 15.81 -18.61
CA ASN A 717 2.96 15.30 -19.41
C ASN A 717 3.36 13.86 -19.04
N GLY A 718 2.55 13.16 -18.26
CA GLY A 718 2.81 11.79 -17.78
C GLY A 718 3.80 11.70 -16.61
N MET A 719 4.42 12.81 -16.20
CA MET A 719 5.34 12.82 -15.06
C MET A 719 4.58 12.86 -13.74
N GLN A 720 5.00 12.04 -12.78
CA GLN A 720 4.53 12.15 -11.39
C GLN A 720 5.15 13.39 -10.76
N ILE A 721 4.30 14.30 -10.29
CA ILE A 721 4.72 15.48 -9.53
C ILE A 721 4.12 15.44 -8.14
N THR A 722 4.89 15.92 -7.16
CA THR A 722 4.45 16.01 -5.76
C THR A 722 3.16 16.82 -5.65
N ARG A 723 2.18 16.34 -4.85
CA ARG A 723 0.89 17.01 -4.69
C ARG A 723 1.10 18.45 -4.30
N ARG A 724 0.53 19.31 -5.14
CA ARG A 724 0.55 20.76 -4.96
C ARG A 724 -0.78 21.20 -4.40
N THR A 725 -0.75 22.40 -3.86
CA THR A 725 -1.96 23.19 -3.63
C THR A 725 -1.64 24.64 -3.96
N PHE A 726 -2.68 25.46 -3.97
CA PHE A 726 -2.54 26.90 -3.99
C PHE A 726 -2.08 27.40 -2.62
N TRP A 727 -1.32 28.50 -2.60
CA TRP A 727 -0.85 29.13 -1.37
C TRP A 727 -1.01 30.65 -1.48
N ALA A 728 -1.46 31.31 -0.42
CA ALA A 728 -1.38 32.77 -0.33
C ALA A 728 0.01 33.20 0.16
N ASN A 729 0.63 34.17 -0.51
CA ASN A 729 1.95 34.67 -0.14
C ASN A 729 1.93 35.33 1.25
N ARG A 730 3.07 35.31 1.94
CA ARG A 730 3.23 35.94 3.26
C ARG A 730 2.86 37.42 3.25
N GLU A 731 3.24 38.14 2.20
CA GLU A 731 2.91 39.56 2.04
C GLU A 731 1.42 39.78 1.78
N THR A 732 0.74 38.89 1.06
CA THR A 732 -0.72 38.95 0.85
C THR A 732 -1.46 38.79 2.18
N ILE A 733 -1.04 37.83 3.00
CA ILE A 733 -1.60 37.61 4.34
C ILE A 733 -1.33 38.81 5.23
N LYS A 734 -0.12 39.36 5.20
CA LYS A 734 0.26 40.52 5.98
C LYS A 734 -0.56 41.76 5.60
N ASP A 735 -0.71 42.04 4.31
CA ASP A 735 -1.53 43.15 3.80
C ASP A 735 -2.99 42.97 4.24
N LEU A 736 -3.53 41.76 4.14
CA LEU A 736 -4.89 41.44 4.57
C LEU A 736 -5.08 41.63 6.08
N ILE A 737 -4.16 41.13 6.91
CA ILE A 737 -4.19 41.34 8.36
C ILE A 737 -4.16 42.83 8.67
N ASN A 738 -3.22 43.58 8.08
CA ASN A 738 -3.10 45.03 8.30
C ASN A 738 -4.38 45.78 7.92
N LYS A 739 -4.97 45.47 6.76
CA LYS A 739 -6.23 46.08 6.31
C LYS A 739 -7.39 45.79 7.27
N LEU A 740 -7.46 44.58 7.82
CA LEU A 740 -8.54 44.13 8.71
C LEU A 740 -8.32 44.50 10.19
N THR A 741 -7.10 44.85 10.60
CA THR A 741 -6.77 45.23 11.99
C THR A 741 -6.53 46.73 12.18
N ASN A 742 -6.04 47.46 11.17
CA ASN A 742 -5.69 48.89 11.30
C ASN A 742 -6.77 49.88 10.85
N LYS A 743 -7.89 49.44 10.26
CA LYS A 743 -9.03 50.32 9.97
C LYS A 743 -10.33 49.63 10.39
N GLU A 744 -11.26 50.39 10.97
CA GLU A 744 -12.68 50.04 11.06
C GLU A 744 -13.33 50.03 9.65
N LEU A 745 -12.75 49.32 8.69
CA LEU A 745 -13.33 49.12 7.36
C LEU A 745 -13.93 47.72 7.29
N THR A 746 -15.18 47.64 6.87
CA THR A 746 -15.77 46.38 6.41
C THR A 746 -15.20 46.04 5.03
N TYR A 747 -15.26 44.77 4.60
CA TYR A 747 -14.87 44.40 3.23
C TYR A 747 -15.56 45.24 2.15
N LYS A 748 -16.78 45.74 2.42
CA LYS A 748 -17.48 46.65 1.50
C LYS A 748 -16.76 47.98 1.33
N ASP A 749 -16.14 48.48 2.39
CA ASP A 749 -15.47 49.78 2.35
C ASP A 749 -14.11 49.68 1.62
N ILE A 750 -13.42 48.54 1.73
CA ILE A 750 -12.13 48.29 1.04
C ILE A 750 -12.34 48.06 -0.47
N ILE A 751 -13.37 47.29 -0.87
CA ILE A 751 -13.66 47.02 -2.29
C ILE A 751 -14.07 48.30 -3.04
N ASN A 752 -14.65 49.27 -2.35
CA ASN A 752 -15.00 50.56 -2.96
C ASN A 752 -13.77 51.48 -3.16
N GLU A 753 -12.75 51.43 -2.30
CA GLU A 753 -11.50 52.21 -2.47
C GLU A 753 -10.68 51.72 -3.68
N GLU A 754 -10.52 50.40 -3.88
CA GLU A 754 -9.72 49.86 -5.01
C GLU A 754 -10.37 50.07 -6.40
N ASN A 755 -11.70 50.18 -6.48
CA ASN A 755 -12.38 50.51 -7.75
C ASN A 755 -12.25 51.99 -8.16
N VAL A 756 -11.83 52.87 -7.25
CA VAL A 756 -11.57 54.29 -7.55
C VAL A 756 -10.17 54.48 -8.12
N GLU A 757 -9.16 53.74 -7.65
CA GLU A 757 -7.78 53.83 -8.17
C GLU A 757 -7.64 53.26 -9.60
N VAL A 758 -8.41 52.23 -9.97
CA VAL A 758 -8.38 51.65 -11.34
C VAL A 758 -8.99 52.60 -12.40
N ASN A 759 -9.74 53.62 -11.99
CA ASN A 759 -10.30 54.64 -12.91
C ASN A 759 -9.43 55.90 -13.05
N ILE A 760 -8.31 56.00 -12.32
CA ILE A 760 -7.39 57.15 -12.41
C ILE A 760 -6.20 56.87 -13.36
N GLU A 761 -5.99 55.62 -13.76
CA GLU A 761 -5.04 55.23 -14.83
C GLU A 761 -5.74 54.71 -16.10
N LYS A 762 -6.66 55.52 -16.66
CA LYS A 762 -7.15 55.37 -18.04
C LYS A 762 -6.98 56.65 -18.84
#